data_AF-A0A2G5HDZ9-F1
#
_entry.id   AF-A0A2G5HDZ9-F1
#
_cell.length_a   1.000
_cell.length_b   1.000
_cell.length_c   1.000
_cell.angle_alpha   90.00
_cell.angle_beta   90.00
_cell.angle_gamma   90.00
#
_symmetry.space_group_name_H-M   'P 1'
#
loop_
_entity.id
_entity.type
_entity.pdbx_description
1 polymer ?
#
loop_
_entity_poly.entity_id
_entity_poly.type
_entity_poly.pdbx_seq_one_letter_code
_entity_poly.pdbx_strand_id
1 'polypeptide(L)'
;MRLLNVRTRGFEQFYADAPAYAIASHRWAAAAETSYQDVQKHRNTEKAGYKKVEGFVQYVKKHVPDVEWLWIDTCCIDQKYSAELSEAVNSMFKWYQKAVVCLAYLVDVSDSEDEEEFRRSEWFRRGWTLQELIASRTVIFLTSDWQVIGHKGWDMGDAKSSRPMGRCLTQSVSQITGVPDGVLDDSRRLEAFSKEEKLRWVQGRNTTREEDMAYCLFGILDAPIGANYGEGAERARRRLLKEIGLMDADAARPKPSMNVPFRREPGFIPRPTLAAQVEARLAPAARVALVGLGGVGKSQLAIEHCYRVHTLRPDTWVFWLHASNAVRFEQSARDTADLLQLFGREDPNADVLQLLRNWLRDASKGSWLMVLDNADDASFLLEPPTAVAETRRTQQRIDFVPSCEHGSVLITSRSKSEALKLVYEDDVVHVMPMNEEEARSLLVSKVKGESADDGILVRALDYMPLAIAQAAAYIRERGPRCSVQQYLKELEQNRTSRTSLLRRHVPLPSRDTEASNAVMLTWQISFEHIHKTQESAAELLSIMSFCDRLAIQENLIRADGGDTDPPGHSSTFEDDIVTLRNFSLVSETPDPREWEMHRLVQDATQVWLEELGRCEEAFGRFIDRLCEVFPDGDFENWALCRTLFPHATRAAERKPVGRDAQLQWSTLLYRSSSYASEQGDFAGALSMATQSMATRSEQLGDKHRGTLRSKVMVANTYRNQGRWTEAEELEVEVMETSKTMLGAVHPDTLTSMGNLASTYCNQGRWAEAEELEVHVLESRKTTFGADHPVTLTSMAGLAATYCKQGRWTEAEALQSLAAEGYKTKYGLQHPDTVLVLSNLAYVQNLMSRQHISN
;
A
#
# COMPACT_ATOMS: atom_id res chain seq x y z
N MET A 1 54.33 -18.08 -9.34
CA MET A 1 55.21 -17.35 -8.41
C MET A 1 56.23 -16.55 -9.21
N ARG A 2 56.66 -15.38 -8.71
CA ARG A 2 57.77 -14.62 -9.31
C ARG A 2 59.04 -14.86 -8.49
N LEU A 3 60.19 -15.00 -9.13
CA LEU A 3 61.48 -15.19 -8.45
C LEU A 3 62.49 -14.17 -8.94
N LEU A 4 63.33 -13.69 -8.02
CA LEU A 4 64.46 -12.81 -8.30
C LEU A 4 65.71 -13.64 -8.60
N ASN A 5 66.31 -13.42 -9.77
CA ASN A 5 67.57 -14.05 -10.11
C ASN A 5 68.74 -13.39 -9.36
N VAL A 6 69.49 -14.15 -8.57
CA VAL A 6 70.55 -13.61 -7.71
C VAL A 6 71.80 -13.14 -8.49
N ARG A 7 71.93 -13.53 -9.77
CA ARG A 7 73.03 -13.13 -10.65
C ARG A 7 72.68 -11.89 -11.47
N THR A 8 71.53 -11.91 -12.14
CA THR A 8 71.12 -10.85 -13.08
C THR A 8 70.30 -9.75 -12.42
N ARG A 9 69.75 -9.98 -11.22
CA ARG A 9 68.79 -9.11 -10.51
C ARG A 9 67.48 -8.86 -11.27
N GLY A 10 67.21 -9.67 -12.29
CA GLY A 10 65.94 -9.68 -13.01
C GLY A 10 64.90 -10.58 -12.33
N PHE A 11 63.62 -10.30 -12.55
CA PHE A 11 62.52 -11.16 -12.13
C PHE A 11 62.05 -12.05 -13.27
N GLU A 12 61.71 -13.30 -12.94
CA GLU A 12 61.07 -14.24 -13.85
C GLU A 12 59.82 -14.84 -13.19
N GLN A 13 58.78 -15.09 -14.01
CA GLN A 13 57.49 -15.61 -13.55
C GLN A 13 57.36 -17.09 -13.91
N PHE A 14 57.07 -17.93 -12.92
CA PHE A 14 56.91 -19.38 -13.06
C PHE A 14 55.47 -19.79 -12.70
N TYR A 15 54.82 -20.55 -13.58
CA TYR A 15 53.43 -20.99 -13.42
C TYR A 15 53.30 -22.45 -12.97
N ALA A 16 54.24 -23.31 -13.38
CA ALA A 16 54.43 -24.69 -12.90
C ALA A 16 55.94 -25.00 -12.90
N ASP A 17 56.40 -25.93 -12.05
CA ASP A 17 57.79 -26.41 -11.99
C ASP A 17 58.86 -25.33 -11.80
N ALA A 18 58.73 -24.54 -10.73
CA ALA A 18 59.75 -23.55 -10.36
C ALA A 18 61.13 -24.21 -10.11
N PRO A 19 62.23 -23.55 -10.52
CA PRO A 19 63.58 -24.02 -10.28
C PRO A 19 63.93 -24.05 -8.79
N ALA A 20 65.08 -24.59 -8.40
CA ALA A 20 65.55 -24.50 -7.01
C ALA A 20 65.70 -23.03 -6.58
N TYR A 21 65.00 -22.63 -5.51
CA TYR A 21 65.03 -21.27 -4.96
C TYR A 21 65.22 -21.24 -3.44
N ALA A 22 65.84 -20.18 -2.95
CA ALA A 22 65.82 -19.79 -1.55
C ALA A 22 64.63 -18.86 -1.30
N ILE A 23 64.10 -18.85 -0.07
CA ILE A 23 63.01 -17.97 0.33
C ILE A 23 63.45 -17.11 1.52
N ALA A 24 63.18 -15.81 1.48
CA ALA A 24 63.50 -14.90 2.55
C ALA A 24 62.29 -14.69 3.46
N SER A 25 62.47 -14.96 4.75
CA SER A 25 61.53 -14.63 5.80
C SER A 25 62.08 -13.47 6.62
N HIS A 26 61.35 -12.36 6.69
CA HIS A 26 61.84 -11.15 7.32
C HIS A 26 60.72 -10.19 7.72
N ARG A 27 61.12 -9.02 8.22
CA ARG A 27 60.22 -7.91 8.52
C ARG A 27 60.73 -6.61 7.90
N TRP A 28 59.82 -5.89 7.25
CA TRP A 28 60.05 -4.51 6.85
C TRP A 28 59.97 -3.58 8.07
N ALA A 29 60.93 -2.67 8.20
CA ALA A 29 60.76 -1.53 9.11
C ALA A 29 59.68 -0.58 8.55
N ALA A 30 59.02 0.19 9.41
CA ALA A 30 58.00 1.15 8.98
C ALA A 30 58.56 2.09 7.90
N ALA A 31 57.84 2.26 6.79
CA ALA A 31 58.25 3.02 5.60
C ALA A 31 59.50 2.50 4.85
N ALA A 32 60.06 1.35 5.23
CA ALA A 32 61.23 0.73 4.60
C ALA A 32 60.90 -0.44 3.65
N GLU A 33 59.61 -0.73 3.40
CA GLU A 33 59.14 -1.82 2.53
C GLU A 33 59.49 -1.61 1.06
N THR A 34 60.18 -2.57 0.42
CA THR A 34 60.58 -2.45 -0.99
C THR A 34 59.61 -3.20 -1.88
N SER A 35 59.06 -2.50 -2.87
CA SER A 35 58.10 -3.09 -3.82
C SER A 35 58.80 -3.78 -5.00
N TYR A 36 58.05 -4.62 -5.71
CA TYR A 36 58.49 -5.23 -6.97
C TYR A 36 59.00 -4.19 -7.98
N GLN A 37 58.30 -3.06 -8.11
CA GLN A 37 58.66 -1.97 -9.01
C GLN A 37 59.98 -1.29 -8.62
N ASP A 38 60.28 -1.20 -7.31
CA ASP A 38 61.53 -0.61 -6.82
C ASP A 38 62.73 -1.45 -7.26
N VAL A 39 62.65 -2.78 -7.08
CA VAL A 39 63.73 -3.71 -7.47
C VAL A 39 63.84 -3.81 -9.00
N GLN A 40 62.72 -3.99 -9.71
CA GLN A 40 62.73 -4.19 -11.17
C GLN A 40 63.26 -2.97 -11.93
N LYS A 41 62.98 -1.75 -11.45
CA LYS A 41 63.39 -0.50 -12.10
C LYS A 41 64.62 0.14 -11.47
N HIS A 42 65.26 -0.53 -10.50
CA HIS A 42 66.37 0.02 -9.71
C HIS A 42 66.07 1.40 -9.11
N ARG A 43 64.88 1.57 -8.53
CA ARG A 43 64.44 2.81 -7.86
C ARG A 43 64.60 2.67 -6.35
N ASN A 44 64.78 3.81 -5.67
CA ASN A 44 64.86 3.89 -4.20
C ASN A 44 65.96 2.98 -3.60
N THR A 45 67.12 2.89 -4.27
CA THR A 45 68.23 1.98 -3.90
C THR A 45 68.85 2.29 -2.53
N GLU A 46 68.67 3.51 -2.05
CA GLU A 46 69.09 4.01 -0.75
C GLU A 46 68.19 3.52 0.41
N LYS A 47 66.97 3.05 0.09
CA LYS A 47 66.00 2.53 1.06
C LYS A 47 66.58 1.33 1.80
N ALA A 48 66.41 1.31 3.13
CA ALA A 48 66.88 0.21 3.97
C ALA A 48 66.35 -1.15 3.51
N GLY A 49 65.11 -1.22 3.00
CA GLY A 49 64.56 -2.42 2.42
C GLY A 49 65.27 -2.89 1.14
N TYR A 50 65.68 -1.96 0.27
CA TYR A 50 66.41 -2.32 -0.96
C TYR A 50 67.77 -2.92 -0.59
N LYS A 51 68.47 -2.31 0.38
CA LYS A 51 69.72 -2.85 0.93
C LYS A 51 69.54 -4.24 1.55
N LYS A 52 68.40 -4.50 2.19
CA LYS A 52 68.06 -5.82 2.73
C LYS A 52 67.85 -6.87 1.64
N VAL A 53 67.13 -6.53 0.56
CA VAL A 53 67.00 -7.39 -0.63
C VAL A 53 68.37 -7.73 -1.21
N GLU A 54 69.24 -6.73 -1.37
CA GLU A 54 70.63 -6.92 -1.81
C GLU A 54 71.42 -7.84 -0.87
N GLY A 55 71.27 -7.67 0.44
CA GLY A 55 71.89 -8.54 1.43
C GLY A 55 71.46 -10.01 1.26
N PHE A 56 70.18 -10.29 1.04
CA PHE A 56 69.70 -11.66 0.77
C PHE A 56 70.28 -12.22 -0.54
N VAL A 57 70.32 -11.40 -1.60
CA VAL A 57 70.93 -11.78 -2.88
C VAL A 57 72.40 -12.17 -2.70
N GLN A 58 73.18 -11.35 -1.97
CA GLN A 58 74.59 -11.63 -1.69
C GLN A 58 74.76 -12.86 -0.81
N TYR A 59 73.90 -13.03 0.18
CA TYR A 59 73.94 -14.18 1.08
C TYR A 59 73.69 -15.48 0.32
N VAL A 60 72.61 -15.57 -0.46
CA VAL A 60 72.30 -16.74 -1.29
C VAL A 60 73.45 -17.04 -2.25
N LYS A 61 73.93 -16.02 -2.98
CA LYS A 61 75.03 -16.16 -3.94
C LYS A 61 76.32 -16.71 -3.31
N LYS A 62 76.60 -16.37 -2.06
CA LYS A 62 77.83 -16.76 -1.36
C LYS A 62 77.72 -18.07 -0.59
N HIS A 63 76.56 -18.35 -0.01
CA HIS A 63 76.40 -19.38 1.02
C HIS A 63 75.44 -20.52 0.65
N VAL A 64 74.62 -20.35 -0.39
CA VAL A 64 73.66 -21.38 -0.82
C VAL A 64 74.05 -21.86 -2.23
N PRO A 65 74.85 -22.94 -2.33
CA PRO A 65 75.31 -23.45 -3.63
C PRO A 65 74.12 -23.93 -4.47
N ASP A 66 74.28 -23.83 -5.80
CA ASP A 66 73.32 -24.34 -6.79
C ASP A 66 71.91 -23.71 -6.77
N VAL A 67 71.74 -22.61 -6.04
CA VAL A 67 70.49 -21.82 -6.00
C VAL A 67 70.70 -20.47 -6.67
N GLU A 68 70.03 -20.27 -7.81
CA GLU A 68 70.12 -19.02 -8.58
C GLU A 68 68.92 -18.09 -8.38
N TRP A 69 67.91 -18.55 -7.65
CA TRP A 69 66.62 -17.89 -7.51
C TRP A 69 66.28 -17.62 -6.05
N LEU A 70 65.71 -16.44 -5.81
CA LEU A 70 65.32 -16.00 -4.49
C LEU A 70 63.89 -15.45 -4.52
N TRP A 71 63.06 -15.91 -3.60
CA TRP A 71 61.76 -15.32 -3.33
C TRP A 71 61.84 -14.44 -2.07
N ILE A 72 61.32 -13.22 -2.17
CA ILE A 72 61.16 -12.29 -1.04
C ILE A 72 59.80 -11.64 -1.23
N ASP A 73 58.97 -11.65 -0.18
CA ASP A 73 57.58 -11.19 -0.15
C ASP A 73 57.22 -10.02 -1.09
N THR A 74 57.24 -8.78 -0.63
CA THR A 74 56.65 -7.60 -1.30
C THR A 74 57.34 -7.22 -2.60
N CYS A 75 58.53 -7.77 -2.87
CA CYS A 75 59.23 -7.55 -4.12
C CYS A 75 59.06 -8.69 -5.13
N CYS A 76 58.52 -9.85 -4.75
CA CYS A 76 58.14 -10.93 -5.66
C CYS A 76 56.62 -11.01 -5.90
N ILE A 77 55.82 -10.14 -5.28
CA ILE A 77 54.37 -10.05 -5.46
C ILE A 77 53.99 -8.61 -5.81
N ASP A 78 53.20 -8.40 -6.87
CA ASP A 78 52.55 -7.10 -7.09
C ASP A 78 51.30 -6.95 -6.22
N GLN A 79 51.47 -6.35 -5.04
CA GLN A 79 50.40 -6.14 -4.06
C GLN A 79 49.26 -5.24 -4.56
N LYS A 80 49.46 -4.49 -5.65
CA LYS A 80 48.39 -3.65 -6.23
C LYS A 80 47.38 -4.49 -7.02
N TYR A 81 47.71 -5.73 -7.36
CA TYR A 81 46.84 -6.63 -8.10
C TYR A 81 46.22 -7.65 -7.13
N SER A 82 44.94 -7.43 -6.78
CA SER A 82 44.22 -8.21 -5.77
C SER A 82 44.16 -9.72 -6.05
N ALA A 83 44.14 -10.11 -7.32
CA ALA A 83 44.16 -11.51 -7.73
C ALA A 83 45.53 -12.18 -7.46
N GLU A 84 46.64 -11.47 -7.71
CA GLU A 84 47.99 -12.00 -7.39
C GLU A 84 48.23 -12.05 -5.88
N LEU A 85 47.74 -11.06 -5.13
CA LEU A 85 47.80 -11.09 -3.66
C LEU A 85 47.01 -12.27 -3.08
N SER A 86 45.82 -12.53 -3.59
CA SER A 86 44.97 -13.64 -3.12
C SER A 86 45.58 -15.01 -3.47
N GLU A 87 46.09 -15.15 -4.69
CA GLU A 87 46.80 -16.36 -5.13
C GLU A 87 48.06 -16.61 -4.29
N ALA A 88 48.81 -15.54 -3.99
CA ALA A 88 50.00 -15.63 -3.14
C ALA A 88 49.67 -16.10 -1.73
N VAL A 89 48.62 -15.57 -1.11
CA VAL A 89 48.18 -15.98 0.23
C VAL A 89 47.82 -17.48 0.28
N ASN A 90 47.10 -17.98 -0.72
CA ASN A 90 46.69 -19.38 -0.77
C ASN A 90 47.83 -20.36 -1.10
N SER A 91 48.83 -19.89 -1.85
CA SER A 91 49.95 -20.72 -2.31
C SER A 91 51.21 -20.62 -1.44
N MET A 92 51.26 -19.67 -0.49
CA MET A 92 52.45 -19.35 0.31
C MET A 92 53.03 -20.56 1.05
N PHE A 93 52.17 -21.35 1.71
CA PHE A 93 52.61 -22.54 2.43
C PHE A 93 53.34 -23.54 1.51
N LYS A 94 52.80 -23.78 0.32
CA LYS A 94 53.43 -24.66 -0.70
C LYS A 94 54.73 -24.06 -1.23
N TRP A 95 54.82 -22.73 -1.35
CA TRP A 95 56.07 -22.07 -1.76
C TRP A 95 57.16 -22.21 -0.70
N TYR A 96 56.86 -22.06 0.60
CA TYR A 96 57.83 -22.32 1.66
C TYR A 96 58.23 -23.81 1.76
N GLN A 97 57.30 -24.72 1.48
CA GLN A 97 57.55 -26.17 1.49
C GLN A 97 58.48 -26.63 0.36
N LYS A 98 58.42 -25.97 -0.80
CA LYS A 98 59.26 -26.29 -1.99
C LYS A 98 60.60 -25.55 -2.01
N ALA A 99 60.79 -24.53 -1.18
CA ALA A 99 62.06 -23.81 -1.12
C ALA A 99 63.19 -24.71 -0.61
N VAL A 100 64.40 -24.54 -1.16
CA VAL A 100 65.60 -25.25 -0.72
C VAL A 100 65.97 -24.85 0.70
N VAL A 101 65.87 -23.55 1.00
CA VAL A 101 66.17 -22.99 2.31
C VAL A 101 65.35 -21.73 2.54
N CYS A 102 64.85 -21.58 3.77
CA CYS A 102 64.28 -20.34 4.27
C CYS A 102 65.33 -19.57 5.07
N LEU A 103 65.62 -18.33 4.66
CA LEU A 103 66.54 -17.44 5.36
C LEU A 103 65.72 -16.52 6.27
N ALA A 104 65.70 -16.82 7.57
CA ALA A 104 65.01 -16.03 8.58
C ALA A 104 65.94 -14.91 9.10
N TYR A 105 65.74 -13.70 8.61
CA TYR A 105 66.52 -12.52 9.02
C TYR A 105 65.90 -11.86 10.26
N LEU A 106 66.60 -11.97 11.39
CA LEU A 106 66.17 -11.47 12.69
C LEU A 106 66.80 -10.09 12.93
N VAL A 107 66.03 -9.04 12.65
CA VAL A 107 66.51 -7.64 12.75
C VAL A 107 66.80 -7.21 14.19
N ASP A 108 66.22 -7.92 15.15
CA ASP A 108 66.28 -7.69 16.59
C ASP A 108 67.27 -8.62 17.30
N VAL A 109 68.09 -9.36 16.54
CA VAL A 109 69.17 -10.19 17.07
C VAL A 109 70.48 -9.71 16.47
N SER A 110 71.36 -9.17 17.32
CA SER A 110 72.65 -8.60 16.92
C SER A 110 73.82 -9.55 17.20
N ASP A 111 73.75 -10.36 18.25
CA ASP A 111 74.76 -11.35 18.61
C ASP A 111 74.31 -12.78 18.25
N SER A 112 75.14 -13.51 17.50
CA SER A 112 74.82 -14.88 17.09
C SER A 112 74.94 -15.91 18.21
N GLU A 113 75.63 -15.57 19.30
CA GLU A 113 75.79 -16.43 20.46
C GLU A 113 74.79 -16.13 21.60
N ASP A 114 74.09 -14.99 21.56
CA ASP A 114 73.09 -14.61 22.58
C ASP A 114 71.76 -15.38 22.37
N GLU A 115 71.61 -16.48 23.10
CA GLU A 115 70.38 -17.29 23.05
C GLU A 115 69.14 -16.54 23.60
N GLU A 116 69.30 -15.58 24.52
CA GLU A 116 68.18 -14.83 25.07
C GLU A 116 67.64 -13.82 24.06
N GLU A 117 68.52 -13.16 23.32
CA GLU A 117 68.15 -12.28 22.20
C GLU A 117 67.40 -13.08 21.12
N PHE A 118 67.91 -14.27 20.76
CA PHE A 118 67.22 -15.20 19.84
C PHE A 118 65.83 -15.61 20.34
N ARG A 119 65.71 -16.06 21.60
CA ARG A 119 64.44 -16.51 22.20
C ARG A 119 63.38 -15.40 22.24
N ARG A 120 63.80 -14.15 22.40
CA ARG A 120 62.89 -12.99 22.52
C ARG A 120 62.54 -12.37 21.18
N SER A 121 63.11 -12.85 20.07
CA SER A 121 62.90 -12.26 18.76
C SER A 121 61.41 -12.18 18.41
N GLU A 122 60.98 -11.01 17.95
CA GLU A 122 59.62 -10.74 17.52
C GLU A 122 59.22 -11.61 16.32
N TRP A 123 60.19 -12.17 15.60
CA TRP A 123 59.93 -13.11 14.50
C TRP A 123 59.07 -14.30 14.95
N PHE A 124 59.33 -14.86 16.14
CA PHE A 124 58.54 -15.98 16.67
C PHE A 124 57.12 -15.58 17.10
N ARG A 125 56.87 -14.29 17.33
CA ARG A 125 55.56 -13.77 17.76
C ARG A 125 54.67 -13.36 16.60
N ARG A 126 55.09 -13.47 15.33
CA ARG A 126 54.24 -13.08 14.19
C ARG A 126 53.37 -14.25 13.72
N GLY A 127 52.13 -13.97 13.32
CA GLY A 127 51.22 -15.01 12.80
C GLY A 127 51.78 -15.70 11.55
N TRP A 128 52.11 -14.92 10.51
CA TRP A 128 52.59 -15.45 9.22
C TRP A 128 53.86 -16.30 9.32
N THR A 129 54.80 -15.95 10.20
CA THR A 129 56.05 -16.71 10.39
C THR A 129 55.81 -18.14 10.89
N LEU A 130 54.60 -18.45 11.39
CA LEU A 130 54.22 -19.82 11.75
C LEU A 130 54.23 -20.75 10.54
N GLN A 131 53.66 -20.29 9.41
CA GLN A 131 53.70 -21.07 8.16
C GLN A 131 55.11 -21.15 7.60
N GLU A 132 55.84 -20.04 7.64
CA GLU A 132 57.23 -19.96 7.15
C GLU A 132 58.15 -20.91 7.92
N LEU A 133 57.95 -20.98 9.24
CA LEU A 133 58.65 -21.88 10.12
C LEU A 133 58.28 -23.33 9.85
N ILE A 134 56.99 -23.66 9.81
CA ILE A 134 56.52 -25.05 9.73
C ILE A 134 56.73 -25.63 8.34
N ALA A 135 56.40 -24.89 7.28
CA ALA A 135 56.40 -25.41 5.92
C ALA A 135 57.82 -25.76 5.43
N SER A 136 58.80 -24.92 5.73
CA SER A 136 60.18 -25.09 5.28
C SER A 136 60.92 -26.22 6.01
N ARG A 137 61.62 -27.05 5.24
CA ARG A 137 62.46 -28.14 5.76
C ARG A 137 63.72 -27.63 6.44
N THR A 138 64.34 -26.60 5.86
CA THR A 138 65.54 -25.96 6.39
C THR A 138 65.26 -24.48 6.58
N VAL A 139 65.40 -23.97 7.82
CA VAL A 139 65.38 -22.53 8.13
C VAL A 139 66.74 -22.16 8.72
N ILE A 140 67.43 -21.19 8.13
CA ILE A 140 68.66 -20.62 8.67
C ILE A 140 68.31 -19.30 9.33
N PHE A 141 68.67 -19.14 10.61
CA PHE A 141 68.45 -17.92 11.36
C PHE A 141 69.68 -17.03 11.27
N LEU A 142 69.46 -15.78 10.86
CA LEU A 142 70.50 -14.79 10.62
C LEU A 142 70.32 -13.60 11.56
N THR A 143 71.42 -13.08 12.10
CA THR A 143 71.44 -11.81 12.84
C THR A 143 71.21 -10.62 11.91
N SER A 144 71.01 -9.43 12.48
CA SER A 144 70.93 -8.17 11.75
C SER A 144 72.15 -7.90 10.85
N ASP A 145 73.30 -8.47 11.23
CA ASP A 145 74.59 -8.33 10.55
C ASP A 145 74.96 -9.54 9.68
N TRP A 146 73.97 -10.38 9.33
CA TRP A 146 74.10 -11.54 8.43
C TRP A 146 74.98 -12.68 8.97
N GLN A 147 75.20 -12.75 10.29
CA GLN A 147 75.86 -13.89 10.92
C GLN A 147 74.86 -15.04 11.16
N VAL A 148 75.34 -16.28 11.07
CA VAL A 148 74.49 -17.47 11.27
C VAL A 148 74.37 -17.75 12.76
N ILE A 149 73.14 -17.69 13.27
CA ILE A 149 72.81 -18.07 14.66
C ILE A 149 72.73 -19.60 14.76
N GLY A 150 72.09 -20.21 13.77
CA GLY A 150 71.89 -21.65 13.69
C GLY A 150 70.77 -21.99 12.71
N HIS A 151 70.31 -23.23 12.73
CA HIS A 151 69.34 -23.73 11.77
C HIS A 151 68.26 -24.61 12.40
N LYS A 152 67.07 -24.65 11.78
CA LYS A 152 65.99 -25.60 12.06
C LYS A 152 65.89 -26.59 10.89
N GLY A 153 65.96 -27.88 11.21
CA GLY A 153 66.06 -28.95 10.20
C GLY A 153 67.34 -28.84 9.34
N TRP A 154 67.64 -29.87 8.55
CA TRP A 154 68.73 -29.82 7.57
C TRP A 154 68.48 -30.84 6.45
N ASP A 155 67.91 -30.38 5.35
CA ASP A 155 67.72 -31.13 4.12
C ASP A 155 67.83 -30.15 2.93
N MET A 156 69.00 -30.09 2.30
CA MET A 156 69.29 -29.23 1.16
C MET A 156 69.03 -29.93 -0.19
N GLY A 157 68.37 -31.10 -0.19
CA GLY A 157 68.07 -31.87 -1.40
C GLY A 157 69.34 -32.39 -2.12
N ASP A 158 69.36 -32.33 -3.45
CA ASP A 158 70.48 -32.79 -4.29
C ASP A 158 71.73 -31.89 -4.23
N ALA A 159 71.71 -30.79 -3.47
CA ALA A 159 72.88 -29.96 -3.16
C ALA A 159 73.80 -30.69 -2.16
N LYS A 160 74.45 -31.75 -2.62
CA LYS A 160 75.06 -32.86 -1.85
C LYS A 160 76.38 -32.55 -1.11
N SER A 161 76.76 -31.30 -0.84
CA SER A 161 78.11 -31.03 -0.29
C SER A 161 78.24 -29.98 0.82
N SER A 162 77.16 -29.40 1.34
CA SER A 162 77.24 -28.43 2.44
C SER A 162 77.13 -29.10 3.82
N ARG A 163 78.10 -28.87 4.70
CA ARG A 163 77.93 -29.10 6.14
C ARG A 163 76.84 -28.15 6.69
N PRO A 164 76.09 -28.55 7.73
CA PRO A 164 75.14 -27.67 8.40
C PRO A 164 75.76 -26.32 8.76
N MET A 165 75.07 -25.23 8.42
CA MET A 165 75.49 -23.87 8.78
C MET A 165 75.02 -23.55 10.20
N GLY A 166 75.96 -23.45 11.14
CA GLY A 166 75.67 -23.15 12.54
C GLY A 166 75.18 -24.36 13.35
N ARG A 167 74.72 -24.11 14.59
CA ARG A 167 74.18 -25.14 15.48
C ARG A 167 72.73 -25.50 15.13
N CYS A 168 72.32 -26.73 15.42
CA CYS A 168 70.91 -27.14 15.31
C CYS A 168 70.10 -26.49 16.44
N LEU A 169 69.04 -25.79 16.09
CA LEU A 169 68.16 -25.05 16.99
C LEU A 169 66.74 -25.62 17.04
N THR A 170 66.46 -26.79 16.42
CA THR A 170 65.10 -27.36 16.37
C THR A 170 64.46 -27.43 17.76
N GLN A 171 65.16 -27.99 18.76
CA GLN A 171 64.67 -28.10 20.14
C GLN A 171 64.40 -26.74 20.79
N SER A 172 65.32 -25.78 20.61
CA SER A 172 65.14 -24.41 21.11
C SER A 172 63.93 -23.73 20.47
N VAL A 173 63.74 -23.90 19.16
CA VAL A 173 62.59 -23.36 18.41
C VAL A 173 61.28 -24.02 18.84
N SER A 174 61.27 -25.32 19.13
CA SER A 174 60.09 -26.00 19.68
C SER A 174 59.70 -25.45 21.04
N GLN A 175 60.67 -25.22 21.93
CA GLN A 175 60.43 -24.60 23.24
C GLN A 175 59.87 -23.17 23.12
N ILE A 176 60.36 -22.38 22.15
CA ILE A 176 59.88 -21.01 21.92
C ILE A 176 58.45 -20.99 21.38
N THR A 177 58.13 -21.88 20.44
CA THR A 177 56.89 -21.79 19.63
C THR A 177 55.78 -22.75 20.05
N GLY A 178 56.09 -23.74 20.88
CA GLY A 178 55.16 -24.83 21.23
C GLY A 178 54.89 -25.81 20.08
N VAL A 179 55.57 -25.67 18.93
CA VAL A 179 55.46 -26.59 17.79
C VAL A 179 56.40 -27.77 18.03
N PRO A 180 55.93 -29.03 17.96
CA PRO A 180 56.78 -30.20 18.24
C PRO A 180 57.98 -30.34 17.29
N ASP A 181 59.14 -30.72 17.84
CA ASP A 181 60.40 -30.96 17.09
C ASP A 181 60.19 -31.81 15.84
N GLY A 182 59.37 -32.86 15.95
CA GLY A 182 59.08 -33.75 14.83
C GLY A 182 58.44 -33.07 13.62
N VAL A 183 57.58 -32.06 13.82
CA VAL A 183 56.96 -31.26 12.74
C VAL A 183 57.94 -30.22 12.22
N LEU A 184 58.76 -29.67 13.10
CA LEU A 184 59.80 -28.73 12.71
C LEU A 184 60.82 -29.43 11.80
N ASP A 185 61.26 -30.65 12.09
CA ASP A 185 62.22 -31.33 11.21
C ASP A 185 61.61 -31.79 9.86
N ASP A 186 60.31 -32.11 9.82
CA ASP A 186 59.64 -32.53 8.58
C ASP A 186 58.15 -32.15 8.57
N SER A 187 57.80 -31.18 7.73
CA SER A 187 56.42 -30.69 7.56
C SER A 187 55.44 -31.76 7.05
N ARG A 188 55.93 -32.87 6.47
CA ARG A 188 55.08 -34.02 6.09
C ARG A 188 54.45 -34.72 7.29
N ARG A 189 54.99 -34.51 8.49
CA ARG A 189 54.44 -35.07 9.73
C ARG A 189 53.27 -34.28 10.29
N LEU A 190 52.85 -33.19 9.62
CA LEU A 190 51.66 -32.44 10.01
C LEU A 190 50.40 -33.31 10.09
N GLU A 191 50.27 -34.33 9.26
CA GLU A 191 49.11 -35.24 9.28
C GLU A 191 48.98 -36.03 10.59
N ALA A 192 50.06 -36.19 11.36
CA ALA A 192 50.05 -36.91 12.63
C ALA A 192 49.41 -36.11 13.78
N PHE A 193 49.08 -34.83 13.57
CA PHE A 193 48.52 -33.93 14.59
C PHE A 193 47.07 -33.56 14.28
N SER A 194 46.26 -33.46 15.33
CA SER A 194 44.86 -33.06 15.23
C SER A 194 44.74 -31.60 14.77
N LYS A 195 43.58 -31.26 14.22
CA LYS A 195 43.29 -29.89 13.78
C LYS A 195 43.28 -28.91 14.97
N GLU A 196 42.82 -29.36 16.13
CA GLU A 196 42.84 -28.63 17.41
C GLU A 196 44.25 -28.41 17.94
N GLU A 197 45.15 -29.39 17.78
CA GLU A 197 46.56 -29.25 18.13
C GLU A 197 47.23 -28.16 17.28
N LYS A 198 47.02 -28.21 15.96
CA LYS A 198 47.53 -27.22 15.01
C LYS A 198 47.01 -25.81 15.30
N LEU A 199 45.74 -25.69 15.67
CA LEU A 199 45.12 -24.40 16.06
C LEU A 199 45.79 -23.77 17.28
N ARG A 200 46.36 -24.56 18.20
CA ARG A 200 47.03 -24.02 19.39
C ARG A 200 48.37 -23.37 19.08
N TRP A 201 49.03 -23.72 17.97
CA TRP A 201 50.35 -23.17 17.62
C TRP A 201 50.34 -21.69 17.24
N VAL A 202 49.15 -21.11 16.99
CA VAL A 202 48.99 -19.67 16.75
C VAL A 202 48.84 -18.86 18.04
N GLN A 203 48.63 -19.51 19.19
CA GLN A 203 48.41 -18.82 20.46
C GLN A 203 49.63 -17.97 20.85
N GLY A 204 49.38 -16.75 21.34
CA GLY A 204 50.44 -15.81 21.73
C GLY A 204 51.14 -15.11 20.57
N ARG A 205 50.68 -15.31 19.32
CA ARG A 205 51.17 -14.58 18.14
C ARG A 205 50.29 -13.35 17.83
N ASN A 206 50.91 -12.39 17.16
CA ASN A 206 50.33 -11.11 16.75
C ASN A 206 50.34 -11.01 15.22
N THR A 207 49.35 -10.31 14.67
CA THR A 207 49.25 -10.02 13.23
C THR A 207 48.96 -8.55 12.98
N THR A 208 49.28 -8.08 11.77
CA THR A 208 49.04 -6.69 11.36
C THR A 208 47.57 -6.46 11.03
N ARG A 209 46.92 -7.44 10.38
CA ARG A 209 45.47 -7.47 10.18
C ARG A 209 44.88 -8.50 11.12
N GLU A 210 43.69 -8.23 11.65
CA GLU A 210 43.09 -9.09 12.67
C GLU A 210 42.66 -10.47 12.11
N GLU A 211 42.28 -10.53 10.83
CA GLU A 211 41.88 -11.77 10.14
C GLU A 211 43.06 -12.72 9.87
N ASP A 212 44.29 -12.19 9.83
CA ASP A 212 45.49 -12.97 9.59
C ASP A 212 45.73 -14.03 10.68
N MET A 213 45.15 -13.85 11.87
CA MET A 213 45.18 -14.86 12.92
C MET A 213 44.53 -16.18 12.48
N ALA A 214 43.56 -16.13 11.57
CA ALA A 214 42.99 -17.31 10.91
C ALA A 214 43.74 -17.66 9.63
N TYR A 215 44.11 -16.67 8.81
CA TYR A 215 44.68 -16.92 7.47
C TYR A 215 46.09 -17.53 7.54
N CYS A 216 46.87 -17.18 8.56
CA CYS A 216 48.15 -17.83 8.83
C CYS A 216 48.02 -19.32 9.19
N LEU A 217 46.83 -19.89 9.29
CA LEU A 217 46.63 -21.32 9.51
C LEU A 217 46.17 -22.10 8.27
N PHE A 218 45.83 -21.43 7.17
CA PHE A 218 45.24 -22.07 5.98
C PHE A 218 46.08 -23.23 5.45
N GLY A 219 47.37 -23.01 5.24
CA GLY A 219 48.26 -24.06 4.73
C GLY A 219 48.58 -25.15 5.75
N ILE A 220 48.61 -24.81 7.05
CA ILE A 220 48.90 -25.76 8.15
C ILE A 220 47.73 -26.74 8.34
N LEU A 221 46.50 -26.24 8.15
CA LEU A 221 45.26 -27.00 8.31
C LEU A 221 44.74 -27.61 7.00
N ASP A 222 45.43 -27.37 5.87
CA ASP A 222 44.99 -27.74 4.52
C ASP A 222 43.56 -27.29 4.21
N ALA A 223 43.24 -26.03 4.58
CA ALA A 223 41.90 -25.46 4.41
C ALA A 223 41.77 -24.80 3.03
N PRO A 224 40.91 -25.29 2.10
CA PRO A 224 40.79 -24.76 0.74
C PRO A 224 39.91 -23.50 0.68
N ILE A 225 40.20 -22.51 1.51
CA ILE A 225 39.46 -21.24 1.61
C ILE A 225 40.35 -20.04 1.28
N GLY A 226 39.80 -19.05 0.57
CA GLY A 226 40.51 -17.82 0.22
C GLY A 226 40.45 -16.75 1.33
N ALA A 227 41.44 -15.88 1.42
CA ALA A 227 41.42 -14.74 2.34
C ALA A 227 40.36 -13.69 1.94
N ASN A 228 39.60 -13.19 2.91
CA ASN A 228 38.57 -12.16 2.73
C ASN A 228 38.82 -11.00 3.72
N TYR A 229 39.61 -10.00 3.31
CA TYR A 229 39.97 -8.90 4.21
C TYR A 229 38.80 -7.92 4.41
N GLY A 230 38.58 -7.47 5.64
CA GLY A 230 37.41 -6.68 6.05
C GLY A 230 36.28 -7.53 6.65
N GLU A 231 36.48 -8.84 6.77
CA GLU A 231 35.48 -9.78 7.27
C GLU A 231 35.46 -9.86 8.81
N GLY A 232 36.54 -9.42 9.45
CA GLY A 232 36.74 -9.40 10.89
C GLY A 232 37.31 -10.72 11.46
N ALA A 233 38.10 -10.63 12.53
CA ALA A 233 38.86 -11.77 13.08
C ALA A 233 37.98 -12.96 13.49
N GLU A 234 36.85 -12.69 14.13
CA GLU A 234 35.86 -13.70 14.57
C GLU A 234 35.25 -14.46 13.39
N ARG A 235 34.94 -13.75 12.29
CA ARG A 235 34.34 -14.34 11.09
C ARG A 235 35.36 -15.19 10.33
N ALA A 236 36.58 -14.68 10.15
CA ALA A 236 37.67 -15.42 9.55
C ALA A 236 37.94 -16.72 10.32
N ARG A 237 37.93 -16.65 11.66
CA ARG A 237 38.06 -17.82 12.54
C ARG A 237 36.91 -18.82 12.37
N ARG A 238 35.66 -18.38 12.42
CA ARG A 238 34.50 -19.29 12.24
C ARG A 238 34.48 -19.95 10.87
N ARG A 239 34.81 -19.20 9.82
CA ARG A 239 34.88 -19.73 8.45
C ARG A 239 35.94 -20.82 8.34
N LEU A 240 37.11 -20.59 8.93
CA LEU A 240 38.16 -21.60 9.04
C LEU A 240 37.68 -22.84 9.82
N LEU A 241 37.10 -22.66 11.02
CA LEU A 241 36.62 -23.78 11.85
C LEU A 241 35.55 -24.62 11.16
N LYS A 242 34.65 -23.98 10.42
CA LYS A 242 33.64 -24.65 9.60
C LYS A 242 34.26 -25.45 8.48
N GLU A 243 35.19 -24.86 7.72
CA GLU A 243 35.86 -25.52 6.60
C GLU A 243 36.59 -26.79 7.04
N ILE A 244 37.26 -26.72 8.19
CA ILE A 244 38.03 -27.84 8.71
C ILE A 244 37.18 -28.83 9.51
N GLY A 245 35.84 -28.67 9.54
CA GLY A 245 34.92 -29.63 10.17
C GLY A 245 34.94 -29.63 11.70
N LEU A 246 35.41 -28.56 12.34
CA LEU A 246 35.45 -28.39 13.81
C LEU A 246 34.32 -27.50 14.33
N MET A 247 33.36 -27.15 13.48
CA MET A 247 32.15 -26.42 13.84
C MET A 247 30.96 -27.10 13.17
N ASP A 248 30.05 -27.62 13.99
CA ASP A 248 28.88 -28.39 13.54
C ASP A 248 27.91 -27.49 12.75
N ALA A 249 27.65 -27.83 11.48
CA ALA A 249 26.85 -27.00 10.58
C ALA A 249 25.33 -27.06 10.85
N ASP A 250 24.88 -28.02 11.67
CA ASP A 250 23.47 -28.34 11.88
C ASP A 250 22.92 -28.01 13.28
N ALA A 251 23.76 -27.84 14.29
CA ALA A 251 23.29 -27.57 15.66
C ALA A 251 22.77 -26.14 15.90
N ALA A 252 22.97 -25.21 14.95
CA ALA A 252 22.70 -23.78 15.12
C ALA A 252 21.80 -23.14 14.05
N ARG A 253 21.20 -23.91 13.13
CA ARG A 253 20.30 -23.32 12.12
C ARG A 253 18.92 -23.08 12.71
N PRO A 254 18.35 -21.87 12.61
CA PRO A 254 16.97 -21.65 13.00
C PRO A 254 16.07 -22.52 12.11
N LYS A 255 15.11 -23.22 12.73
CA LYS A 255 14.12 -24.03 12.03
C LYS A 255 13.09 -23.11 11.36
N PRO A 256 12.43 -23.56 10.27
CA PRO A 256 11.32 -22.83 9.67
C PRO A 256 10.34 -22.37 10.74
N SER A 257 10.12 -21.05 10.77
CA SER A 257 9.33 -20.38 11.78
C SER A 257 8.57 -19.21 11.16
N MET A 258 7.73 -18.58 11.98
CA MET A 258 6.83 -17.52 11.58
C MET A 258 7.01 -16.31 12.49
N ASN A 259 7.12 -15.10 11.93
CA ASN A 259 7.20 -13.84 12.70
C ASN A 259 5.92 -12.99 12.62
N VAL A 260 4.79 -13.60 12.27
CA VAL A 260 3.49 -12.90 12.24
C VAL A 260 3.21 -12.31 13.63
N PRO A 261 3.13 -10.97 13.77
CA PRO A 261 3.04 -10.30 15.07
C PRO A 261 1.66 -10.45 15.73
N PHE A 262 0.71 -11.08 15.03
CA PHE A 262 -0.68 -11.22 15.44
C PHE A 262 -1.00 -12.66 15.82
N ARG A 263 -1.72 -12.84 16.94
CA ARG A 263 -2.26 -14.14 17.33
C ARG A 263 -3.33 -14.60 16.32
N ARG A 264 -3.36 -15.89 16.02
CA ARG A 264 -4.49 -16.50 15.29
C ARG A 264 -5.79 -16.25 16.03
N GLU A 265 -6.76 -15.65 15.35
CA GLU A 265 -8.04 -15.27 15.94
C GLU A 265 -8.95 -16.50 16.09
N PRO A 266 -9.32 -16.91 17.33
CA PRO A 266 -10.17 -18.10 17.53
C PRO A 266 -11.59 -17.95 16.96
N GLY A 267 -12.10 -16.72 16.90
CA GLY A 267 -13.41 -16.37 16.32
C GLY A 267 -13.33 -15.88 14.87
N PHE A 268 -12.30 -16.30 14.12
CA PHE A 268 -12.21 -15.96 12.70
C PHE A 268 -13.35 -16.63 11.93
N ILE A 269 -14.04 -15.85 11.09
CA ILE A 269 -15.10 -16.35 10.21
C ILE A 269 -14.50 -16.67 8.84
N PRO A 270 -14.50 -17.95 8.39
CA PRO A 270 -13.95 -18.34 7.11
C PRO A 270 -14.66 -17.67 5.92
N ARG A 271 -13.88 -17.24 4.92
CA ARG A 271 -14.36 -16.75 3.63
C ARG A 271 -13.82 -17.65 2.52
N PRO A 272 -14.45 -18.82 2.27
CA PRO A 272 -13.85 -19.91 1.49
C PRO A 272 -13.56 -19.52 0.03
N THR A 273 -14.44 -18.74 -0.60
CA THR A 273 -14.25 -18.26 -1.98
C THR A 273 -13.00 -17.41 -2.12
N LEU A 274 -12.77 -16.46 -1.20
CA LEU A 274 -11.57 -15.62 -1.20
C LEU A 274 -10.32 -16.45 -0.89
N ALA A 275 -10.42 -17.37 0.07
CA ALA A 275 -9.29 -18.25 0.40
C ALA A 275 -8.85 -19.10 -0.80
N ALA A 276 -9.81 -19.66 -1.54
CA ALA A 276 -9.54 -20.43 -2.76
C ALA A 276 -8.92 -19.56 -3.87
N GLN A 277 -9.39 -18.32 -4.04
CA GLN A 277 -8.83 -17.37 -5.01
C GLN A 277 -7.37 -17.00 -4.70
N VAL A 278 -7.04 -16.85 -3.42
CA VAL A 278 -5.68 -16.57 -2.95
C VAL A 278 -4.78 -17.78 -3.14
N GLU A 279 -5.24 -18.97 -2.75
CA GLU A 279 -4.49 -20.22 -2.92
C GLU A 279 -4.22 -20.55 -4.39
N ALA A 280 -5.17 -20.27 -5.28
CA ALA A 280 -5.01 -20.51 -6.72
C ALA A 280 -3.98 -19.57 -7.39
N ARG A 281 -3.80 -18.36 -6.85
CA ARG A 281 -2.89 -17.34 -7.42
C ARG A 281 -1.51 -17.31 -6.76
N LEU A 282 -1.39 -17.75 -5.50
CA LEU A 282 -0.11 -17.86 -4.78
C LEU A 282 0.70 -19.08 -5.24
N ALA A 283 0.97 -19.17 -6.54
CA ALA A 283 1.91 -20.11 -7.12
C ALA A 283 3.35 -19.76 -6.68
N PRO A 284 4.31 -20.70 -6.79
CA PRO A 284 5.71 -20.37 -6.54
C PRO A 284 6.19 -19.26 -7.49
N ALA A 285 7.02 -18.35 -6.97
CA ALA A 285 7.45 -17.10 -7.58
C ALA A 285 6.36 -16.01 -7.80
N ALA A 286 5.11 -16.26 -7.40
CA ALA A 286 4.01 -15.31 -7.60
C ALA A 286 3.94 -14.25 -6.50
N ARG A 287 3.34 -13.10 -6.86
CA ARG A 287 2.94 -12.03 -5.94
C ARG A 287 1.45 -11.80 -6.11
N VAL A 288 0.68 -11.88 -5.03
CA VAL A 288 -0.78 -11.73 -5.05
C VAL A 288 -1.17 -10.55 -4.17
N ALA A 289 -2.11 -9.71 -4.62
CA ALA A 289 -2.57 -8.56 -3.85
C ALA A 289 -4.03 -8.72 -3.41
N LEU A 290 -4.28 -8.60 -2.11
CA LEU A 290 -5.62 -8.40 -1.56
C LEU A 290 -5.94 -6.90 -1.59
N VAL A 291 -6.94 -6.51 -2.37
CA VAL A 291 -7.34 -5.11 -2.57
C VAL A 291 -8.78 -4.90 -2.11
N GLY A 292 -9.07 -3.79 -1.45
CA GLY A 292 -10.44 -3.44 -1.06
C GLY A 292 -10.48 -2.32 -0.02
N LEU A 293 -11.69 -1.93 0.38
CA LEU A 293 -11.91 -0.81 1.29
C LEU A 293 -11.22 -1.00 2.67
N GLY A 294 -10.87 0.10 3.34
CA GLY A 294 -10.37 0.10 4.73
C GLY A 294 -11.34 -0.64 5.67
N GLY A 295 -10.83 -1.54 6.51
CA GLY A 295 -11.66 -2.30 7.46
C GLY A 295 -12.40 -3.53 6.91
N VAL A 296 -12.24 -3.85 5.63
CA VAL A 296 -12.93 -5.00 4.98
C VAL A 296 -12.37 -6.39 5.34
N GLY A 297 -11.25 -6.45 6.07
CA GLY A 297 -10.67 -7.71 6.58
C GLY A 297 -9.49 -8.29 5.79
N LYS A 298 -8.85 -7.52 4.90
CA LYS A 298 -7.68 -7.97 4.10
C LYS A 298 -6.55 -8.55 4.97
N SER A 299 -6.07 -7.78 5.96
CA SER A 299 -4.99 -8.24 6.85
C SER A 299 -5.41 -9.46 7.68
N GLN A 300 -6.69 -9.56 8.05
CA GLN A 300 -7.20 -10.74 8.77
C GLN A 300 -7.19 -12.00 7.90
N LEU A 301 -7.51 -11.88 6.61
CA LEU A 301 -7.38 -12.96 5.63
C LEU A 301 -5.92 -13.38 5.45
N ALA A 302 -5.00 -12.41 5.36
CA ALA A 302 -3.56 -12.68 5.26
C ALA A 302 -3.02 -13.39 6.51
N ILE A 303 -3.41 -12.94 7.72
CA ILE A 303 -3.04 -13.59 8.99
C ILE A 303 -3.51 -15.04 9.00
N GLU A 304 -4.79 -15.30 8.69
CA GLU A 304 -5.30 -16.68 8.69
C GLU A 304 -4.59 -17.54 7.62
N HIS A 305 -4.27 -16.98 6.46
CA HIS A 305 -3.51 -17.69 5.43
C HIS A 305 -2.11 -18.06 5.93
N CYS A 306 -1.39 -17.17 6.60
CA CYS A 306 -0.10 -17.46 7.23
C CYS A 306 -0.18 -18.64 8.21
N TYR A 307 -1.14 -18.62 9.13
CA TYR A 307 -1.31 -19.71 10.10
C TYR A 307 -1.66 -21.05 9.41
N ARG A 308 -2.46 -21.00 8.36
CA ARG A 308 -2.79 -22.19 7.56
C ARG A 308 -1.58 -22.76 6.86
N VAL A 309 -0.78 -21.92 6.20
CA VAL A 309 0.47 -22.33 5.54
C VAL A 309 1.43 -22.94 6.56
N HIS A 310 1.64 -22.28 7.70
CA HIS A 310 2.52 -22.81 8.75
C HIS A 310 2.04 -24.16 9.31
N THR A 311 0.72 -24.36 9.42
CA THR A 311 0.15 -25.63 9.91
C THR A 311 0.24 -26.76 8.87
N LEU A 312 -0.05 -26.46 7.60
CA LEU A 312 -0.08 -27.46 6.52
C LEU A 312 1.32 -27.77 5.95
N ARG A 313 2.22 -26.80 6.00
CA ARG A 313 3.58 -26.85 5.45
C ARG A 313 4.58 -26.35 6.52
N PRO A 314 4.86 -27.15 7.56
CA PRO A 314 5.73 -26.74 8.66
C PRO A 314 7.18 -26.43 8.24
N ASP A 315 7.60 -26.92 7.06
CA ASP A 315 8.92 -26.65 6.50
C ASP A 315 9.01 -25.31 5.72
N THR A 316 7.91 -24.55 5.67
CA THR A 316 7.85 -23.24 5.00
C THR A 316 8.01 -22.10 5.99
N TRP A 317 8.91 -21.17 5.69
CA TRP A 317 9.07 -19.93 6.46
C TRP A 317 7.93 -18.95 6.17
N VAL A 318 7.47 -18.21 7.19
CA VAL A 318 6.41 -17.22 7.01
C VAL A 318 6.86 -15.89 7.60
N PHE A 319 7.07 -14.91 6.72
CA PHE A 319 7.53 -13.58 7.07
C PHE A 319 6.41 -12.55 6.96
N TRP A 320 6.35 -11.61 7.90
CA TRP A 320 5.44 -10.48 7.91
C TRP A 320 6.24 -9.18 7.94
N LEU A 321 6.09 -8.36 6.90
CA LEU A 321 6.74 -7.06 6.79
C LEU A 321 5.67 -5.97 6.70
N HIS A 322 5.83 -4.90 7.49
CA HIS A 322 4.98 -3.72 7.40
C HIS A 322 5.41 -2.87 6.20
N ALA A 323 4.51 -2.67 5.25
CA ALA A 323 4.75 -1.94 4.01
C ALA A 323 4.03 -0.57 3.98
N SER A 324 3.78 0.03 5.14
CA SER A 324 3.11 1.34 5.25
C SER A 324 4.01 2.52 4.89
N ASN A 325 5.33 2.39 5.05
CA ASN A 325 6.35 3.35 4.63
C ASN A 325 7.75 2.71 4.66
N ALA A 326 8.75 3.43 4.14
CA ALA A 326 10.14 2.96 4.05
C ALA A 326 10.75 2.58 5.41
N VAL A 327 10.49 3.37 6.46
CA VAL A 327 11.07 3.15 7.80
C VAL A 327 10.55 1.85 8.40
N ARG A 328 9.23 1.63 8.35
CA ARG A 328 8.57 0.41 8.83
C ARG A 328 9.00 -0.84 8.06
N PHE A 329 9.15 -0.71 6.74
CA PHE A 329 9.61 -1.80 5.89
C PHE A 329 11.05 -2.22 6.24
N GLU A 330 11.96 -1.25 6.33
CA GLU A 330 13.36 -1.51 6.68
C GLU A 330 13.51 -2.07 8.10
N GLN A 331 12.70 -1.60 9.06
CA GLN A 331 12.67 -2.17 10.41
C GLN A 331 12.19 -3.62 10.39
N SER A 332 11.10 -3.92 9.67
CA SER A 332 10.60 -5.30 9.56
C SER A 332 11.62 -6.24 8.90
N ALA A 333 12.41 -5.73 7.94
CA ALA A 333 13.50 -6.48 7.35
C ALA A 333 14.63 -6.76 8.34
N ARG A 334 14.95 -5.82 9.26
CA ARG A 334 15.88 -6.05 10.38
C ARG A 334 15.36 -7.11 11.33
N ASP A 335 14.11 -7.02 11.76
CA ASP A 335 13.51 -8.00 12.67
C ASP A 335 13.52 -9.41 12.04
N THR A 336 13.30 -9.49 10.72
CA THR A 336 13.40 -10.74 9.96
C THR A 336 14.84 -11.26 9.89
N ALA A 337 15.82 -10.38 9.69
CA ALA A 337 17.24 -10.75 9.70
C ALA A 337 17.68 -11.26 11.08
N ASP A 338 17.13 -10.70 12.16
CA ASP A 338 17.35 -11.16 13.53
C ASP A 338 16.73 -12.53 13.79
N LEU A 339 15.49 -12.77 13.36
CA LEU A 339 14.84 -14.09 13.42
C LEU A 339 15.67 -15.16 12.72
N LEU A 340 16.17 -14.83 11.52
CA LEU A 340 17.00 -15.72 10.71
C LEU A 340 18.44 -15.83 11.21
N GLN A 341 18.82 -15.06 12.23
CA GLN A 341 20.17 -14.96 12.77
C GLN A 341 21.21 -14.70 11.67
N LEU A 342 20.87 -13.83 10.71
CA LEU A 342 21.74 -13.53 9.57
C LEU A 342 23.10 -13.02 10.04
N PHE A 343 24.17 -13.53 9.44
CA PHE A 343 25.52 -13.12 9.78
C PHE A 343 25.77 -11.66 9.35
N GLY A 344 26.28 -10.82 10.25
CA GLY A 344 26.57 -9.40 9.99
C GLY A 344 25.43 -8.43 10.33
N ARG A 345 24.26 -8.93 10.77
CA ARG A 345 23.10 -8.10 11.15
C ARG A 345 23.35 -7.17 12.35
N GLU A 346 24.32 -7.50 13.20
CA GLU A 346 24.68 -6.74 14.40
C GLU A 346 25.50 -5.47 14.08
N ASP A 347 26.04 -5.35 12.85
CA ASP A 347 26.71 -4.13 12.39
C ASP A 347 25.67 -3.07 12.02
N PRO A 348 25.67 -1.90 12.68
CA PRO A 348 24.75 -0.80 12.37
C PRO A 348 24.84 -0.30 10.92
N ASN A 349 25.96 -0.54 10.24
CA ASN A 349 26.19 -0.14 8.85
C ASN A 349 25.91 -1.27 7.85
N ALA A 350 25.46 -2.45 8.31
CA ALA A 350 25.16 -3.55 7.41
C ALA A 350 23.96 -3.22 6.49
N ASP A 351 24.10 -3.58 5.22
CA ASP A 351 23.00 -3.57 4.25
C ASP A 351 22.10 -4.79 4.52
N VAL A 352 21.21 -4.63 5.51
CA VAL A 352 20.33 -5.69 5.99
C VAL A 352 19.38 -6.19 4.89
N LEU A 353 18.92 -5.30 4.01
CA LEU A 353 18.08 -5.68 2.86
C LEU A 353 18.84 -6.62 1.93
N GLN A 354 20.12 -6.35 1.66
CA GLN A 354 20.94 -7.24 0.84
C GLN A 354 21.23 -8.58 1.53
N LEU A 355 21.44 -8.59 2.85
CA LEU A 355 21.61 -9.82 3.62
C LEU A 355 20.36 -10.71 3.52
N LEU A 356 19.18 -10.11 3.75
CA LEU A 356 17.90 -10.80 3.64
C LEU A 356 17.66 -11.32 2.21
N ARG A 357 17.92 -10.49 1.20
CA ARG A 357 17.78 -10.87 -0.21
C ARG A 357 18.65 -12.07 -0.57
N ASN A 358 19.92 -12.08 -0.14
CA ASN A 358 20.83 -13.19 -0.40
C ASN A 358 20.30 -14.49 0.22
N TRP A 359 19.72 -14.41 1.41
CA TRP A 359 19.09 -15.54 2.07
C TRP A 359 17.83 -16.03 1.31
N LEU A 360 16.94 -15.11 0.91
CA LEU A 360 15.70 -15.44 0.20
C LEU A 360 15.94 -16.13 -1.15
N ARG A 361 17.05 -15.81 -1.83
CA ARG A 361 17.43 -16.43 -3.12
C ARG A 361 18.02 -17.84 -2.99
N ASP A 362 18.53 -18.21 -1.82
CA ASP A 362 19.19 -19.50 -1.61
C ASP A 362 18.14 -20.61 -1.44
N ALA A 363 17.93 -21.40 -2.49
CA ALA A 363 16.97 -22.51 -2.49
C ALA A 363 17.26 -23.56 -1.41
N SER A 364 18.50 -23.64 -0.90
CA SER A 364 18.85 -24.56 0.20
C SER A 364 18.22 -24.16 1.54
N LYS A 365 17.61 -22.97 1.64
CA LYS A 365 16.91 -22.48 2.84
C LYS A 365 15.46 -22.93 2.94
N GLY A 366 14.94 -23.57 1.90
CA GLY A 366 13.56 -24.05 1.83
C GLY A 366 12.57 -22.99 1.38
N SER A 367 11.29 -23.38 1.35
CA SER A 367 10.23 -22.51 0.87
C SER A 367 9.91 -21.38 1.84
N TRP A 368 9.47 -20.25 1.32
CA TRP A 368 9.05 -19.11 2.13
C TRP A 368 7.82 -18.41 1.54
N LEU A 369 7.01 -17.85 2.45
CA LEU A 369 5.91 -16.93 2.18
C LEU A 369 6.22 -15.61 2.86
N MET A 370 6.06 -14.50 2.14
CA MET A 370 6.20 -13.15 2.71
C MET A 370 4.89 -12.38 2.57
N VAL A 371 4.45 -11.73 3.65
CA VAL A 371 3.33 -10.78 3.62
C VAL A 371 3.87 -9.35 3.67
N LEU A 372 3.42 -8.52 2.72
CA LEU A 372 3.62 -7.06 2.74
C LEU A 372 2.29 -6.40 3.13
N ASP A 373 2.17 -5.99 4.40
CA ASP A 373 0.91 -5.46 4.93
C ASP A 373 0.82 -3.93 4.82
N ASN A 374 -0.33 -3.42 4.39
CA ASN A 374 -0.64 -1.99 4.20
C ASN A 374 0.25 -1.29 3.15
N ALA A 375 0.50 -1.94 2.01
CA ALA A 375 1.14 -1.33 0.85
C ALA A 375 0.18 -0.36 0.12
N ASP A 376 -0.30 0.64 0.86
CA ASP A 376 -1.27 1.64 0.40
C ASP A 376 -0.62 2.77 -0.41
N ASP A 377 0.70 2.88 -0.35
CA ASP A 377 1.56 3.72 -1.17
C ASP A 377 2.78 2.89 -1.56
N ALA A 378 2.85 2.44 -2.81
CA ALA A 378 3.94 1.59 -3.28
C ALA A 378 5.15 2.41 -3.77
N SER A 379 5.05 3.74 -3.85
CA SER A 379 6.12 4.60 -4.40
C SER A 379 7.47 4.37 -3.70
N PHE A 380 7.48 4.35 -2.36
CA PHE A 380 8.71 4.15 -1.58
C PHE A 380 9.35 2.76 -1.82
N LEU A 381 8.56 1.75 -2.20
CA LEU A 381 9.06 0.41 -2.54
C LEU A 381 9.75 0.40 -3.91
N LEU A 382 9.35 1.30 -4.80
CA LEU A 382 9.92 1.51 -6.14
C LEU A 382 11.08 2.52 -6.14
N GLU A 383 11.40 3.09 -4.99
CA GLU A 383 12.56 3.97 -4.82
C GLU A 383 13.75 3.21 -4.22
N PRO A 384 15.00 3.65 -4.47
CA PRO A 384 16.17 3.06 -3.86
C PRO A 384 16.25 3.35 -2.35
N PRO A 385 16.87 2.46 -1.54
CA PRO A 385 17.14 2.73 -0.14
C PRO A 385 18.04 3.97 0.04
N THR A 386 17.83 4.73 1.12
CA THR A 386 18.57 5.98 1.39
C THR A 386 20.06 5.76 1.73
N ALA A 387 20.46 4.54 2.11
CA ALA A 387 21.78 4.21 2.67
C ALA A 387 22.66 3.33 1.75
N VAL A 388 22.59 3.48 0.42
CA VAL A 388 23.39 2.64 -0.51
C VAL A 388 24.54 3.42 -1.15
N ALA A 389 25.72 2.78 -1.25
CA ALA A 389 26.90 3.28 -1.95
C ALA A 389 26.57 3.73 -3.40
N GLU A 390 27.28 4.75 -3.91
CA GLU A 390 27.02 5.41 -5.20
C GLU A 390 26.86 4.46 -6.41
N THR A 391 27.44 3.26 -6.35
CA THR A 391 27.38 2.24 -7.39
C THR A 391 26.06 1.46 -7.48
N ARG A 392 25.11 1.63 -6.56
CA ARG A 392 23.86 0.83 -6.47
C ARG A 392 22.56 1.65 -6.41
N ARG A 393 22.60 2.94 -6.74
CA ARG A 393 21.43 3.85 -6.71
C ARG A 393 20.24 3.44 -7.60
N THR A 394 20.38 2.42 -8.45
CA THR A 394 19.34 1.94 -9.38
C THR A 394 18.46 0.82 -8.84
N GLN A 395 18.79 0.22 -7.68
CA GLN A 395 18.05 -0.92 -7.14
C GLN A 395 16.92 -0.47 -6.21
N GLN A 396 15.68 -0.85 -6.52
CA GLN A 396 14.49 -0.46 -5.76
C GLN A 396 14.36 -1.31 -4.49
N ARG A 397 13.69 -0.81 -3.44
CA ARG A 397 13.46 -1.59 -2.20
C ARG A 397 12.74 -2.92 -2.46
N ILE A 398 11.79 -2.95 -3.41
CA ILE A 398 11.07 -4.18 -3.76
C ILE A 398 11.95 -5.25 -4.42
N ASP A 399 13.07 -4.88 -5.04
CA ASP A 399 14.01 -5.81 -5.69
C ASP A 399 14.75 -6.69 -4.68
N PHE A 400 14.73 -6.30 -3.39
CA PHE A 400 15.27 -7.08 -2.29
C PHE A 400 14.33 -8.21 -1.84
N VAL A 401 13.09 -8.21 -2.32
CA VAL A 401 12.14 -9.34 -2.19
C VAL A 401 12.11 -10.08 -3.54
N PRO A 402 12.95 -11.11 -3.74
CA PRO A 402 13.13 -11.73 -5.05
C PRO A 402 11.93 -12.59 -5.45
N SER A 403 11.60 -12.63 -6.73
CA SER A 403 10.75 -13.69 -7.29
C SER A 403 11.59 -14.94 -7.53
N CYS A 404 11.24 -16.05 -6.89
CA CYS A 404 11.94 -17.33 -7.02
C CYS A 404 11.00 -18.52 -6.79
N GLU A 405 11.33 -19.70 -7.33
CA GLU A 405 10.46 -20.90 -7.32
C GLU A 405 10.17 -21.48 -5.93
N HIS A 406 10.87 -21.00 -4.89
CA HIS A 406 10.63 -21.39 -3.50
C HIS A 406 10.08 -20.24 -2.66
N GLY A 407 9.73 -19.10 -3.28
CA GLY A 407 9.21 -17.92 -2.61
C GLY A 407 7.84 -17.48 -3.15
N SER A 408 7.00 -16.93 -2.29
CA SER A 408 5.72 -16.32 -2.69
C SER A 408 5.44 -15.08 -1.84
N VAL A 409 4.74 -14.09 -2.41
CA VAL A 409 4.43 -12.84 -1.72
C VAL A 409 2.93 -12.57 -1.72
N LEU A 410 2.37 -12.28 -0.56
CA LEU A 410 1.00 -11.81 -0.39
C LEU A 410 1.02 -10.33 0.04
N ILE A 411 0.28 -9.48 -0.63
CA ILE A 411 0.26 -8.04 -0.41
C ILE A 411 -1.13 -7.64 0.07
N THR A 412 -1.25 -6.72 1.01
CA THR A 412 -2.54 -6.10 1.37
C THR A 412 -2.48 -4.60 1.04
N SER A 413 -3.51 -4.09 0.37
CA SER A 413 -3.61 -2.67 0.03
C SER A 413 -5.06 -2.19 -0.03
N ARG A 414 -5.28 -0.92 0.30
CA ARG A 414 -6.53 -0.18 0.06
C ARG A 414 -6.63 0.36 -1.36
N SER A 415 -5.51 0.46 -2.07
CA SER A 415 -5.44 1.05 -3.40
C SER A 415 -5.12 0.00 -4.46
N LYS A 416 -6.04 -0.19 -5.42
CA LYS A 416 -5.83 -1.06 -6.60
C LYS A 416 -4.65 -0.57 -7.43
N SER A 417 -4.55 0.75 -7.66
CA SER A 417 -3.48 1.32 -8.49
C SER A 417 -2.10 1.11 -7.86
N GLU A 418 -1.97 1.26 -6.55
CA GLU A 418 -0.71 1.01 -5.85
C GLU A 418 -0.35 -0.48 -5.83
N ALA A 419 -1.34 -1.36 -5.64
CA ALA A 419 -1.13 -2.80 -5.76
C ALA A 419 -0.65 -3.22 -7.16
N LEU A 420 -1.25 -2.65 -8.22
CA LEU A 420 -0.87 -2.92 -9.61
C LEU A 420 0.54 -2.45 -9.98
N LYS A 421 1.17 -1.60 -9.16
CA LYS A 421 2.61 -1.31 -9.30
C LYS A 421 3.49 -2.48 -8.85
N LEU A 422 2.95 -3.44 -8.11
CA LEU A 422 3.67 -4.55 -7.49
C LEU A 422 3.27 -5.94 -8.02
N VAL A 423 2.07 -6.07 -8.59
CA VAL A 423 1.49 -7.32 -9.11
C VAL A 423 0.81 -7.12 -10.47
N TYR A 424 0.56 -8.20 -11.21
CA TYR A 424 -0.27 -8.14 -12.42
C TYR A 424 -1.76 -8.09 -12.07
N GLU A 425 -2.60 -7.64 -13.01
CA GLU A 425 -4.05 -7.53 -12.79
C GLU A 425 -4.72 -8.88 -12.46
N ASP A 426 -4.31 -9.96 -13.11
CA ASP A 426 -4.80 -11.32 -12.85
C ASP A 426 -4.46 -11.81 -11.43
N ASP A 427 -3.46 -11.21 -10.77
CA ASP A 427 -3.00 -11.52 -9.42
C ASP A 427 -3.68 -10.68 -8.33
N VAL A 428 -4.64 -9.82 -8.70
CA VAL A 428 -5.43 -9.03 -7.75
C VAL A 428 -6.67 -9.82 -7.29
N VAL A 429 -6.86 -9.90 -5.98
CA VAL A 429 -8.04 -10.46 -5.31
C VAL A 429 -8.82 -9.33 -4.65
N HIS A 430 -10.00 -9.02 -5.19
CA HIS A 430 -10.89 -8.02 -4.64
C HIS A 430 -11.63 -8.53 -3.39
N VAL A 431 -11.41 -7.87 -2.26
CA VAL A 431 -12.02 -8.21 -0.96
C VAL A 431 -13.19 -7.26 -0.71
N MET A 432 -14.41 -7.77 -0.89
CA MET A 432 -15.66 -7.07 -0.61
C MET A 432 -16.10 -7.24 0.86
N PRO A 433 -17.05 -6.43 1.37
CA PRO A 433 -17.67 -6.64 2.68
C PRO A 433 -18.17 -8.08 2.87
N MET A 434 -18.40 -8.48 4.12
CA MET A 434 -18.95 -9.80 4.41
C MET A 434 -20.36 -9.92 3.81
N ASN A 435 -20.79 -11.14 3.48
CA ASN A 435 -22.21 -11.37 3.26
C ASN A 435 -22.97 -11.36 4.60
N GLU A 436 -24.31 -11.35 4.56
CA GLU A 436 -25.13 -11.26 5.78
C GLU A 436 -24.87 -12.41 6.78
N GLU A 437 -24.63 -13.62 6.30
CA GLU A 437 -24.35 -14.80 7.14
C GLU A 437 -22.97 -14.73 7.80
N GLU A 438 -21.93 -14.38 7.04
CA GLU A 438 -20.56 -14.15 7.53
C GLU A 438 -20.54 -13.03 8.59
N ALA A 439 -21.22 -11.92 8.30
CA ALA A 439 -21.28 -10.74 9.16
C ALA A 439 -22.02 -11.03 10.48
N ARG A 440 -23.17 -11.72 10.41
CA ARG A 440 -23.92 -12.15 11.59
C ARG A 440 -23.10 -13.11 12.44
N SER A 441 -22.44 -14.08 11.82
CA SER A 441 -21.56 -15.03 12.52
C SER A 441 -20.42 -14.31 13.24
N LEU A 442 -19.83 -13.30 12.60
CA LEU A 442 -18.81 -12.47 13.24
C LEU A 442 -19.36 -11.73 14.47
N LEU A 443 -20.52 -11.07 14.34
CA LEU A 443 -21.16 -10.35 15.43
C LEU A 443 -21.43 -11.26 16.63
N VAL A 444 -22.11 -12.39 16.40
CA VAL A 444 -22.48 -13.36 17.44
C VAL A 444 -21.23 -13.89 18.15
N SER A 445 -20.18 -14.25 17.39
CA SER A 445 -18.93 -14.76 17.96
C SER A 445 -18.23 -13.74 18.87
N LYS A 446 -18.30 -12.44 18.53
CA LYS A 446 -17.63 -11.37 19.27
C LYS A 446 -18.45 -10.86 20.45
N VAL A 447 -19.77 -10.78 20.33
CA VAL A 447 -20.68 -10.41 21.44
C VAL A 447 -20.77 -11.54 22.46
N LYS A 448 -20.57 -12.80 22.04
CA LYS A 448 -20.78 -14.03 22.83
C LYS A 448 -22.25 -14.23 23.23
N GLY A 449 -23.15 -14.00 22.29
CA GLY A 449 -24.59 -14.18 22.46
C GLY A 449 -25.32 -13.82 21.19
N GLU A 450 -26.52 -14.38 21.02
CA GLU A 450 -27.41 -14.06 19.89
C GLU A 450 -28.46 -13.03 20.29
N SER A 451 -28.84 -12.19 19.34
CA SER A 451 -29.96 -11.26 19.44
C SER A 451 -30.88 -11.40 18.23
N ALA A 452 -32.18 -11.15 18.42
CA ALA A 452 -33.13 -11.07 17.31
C ALA A 452 -32.74 -9.96 16.30
N ASP A 453 -32.07 -8.91 16.78
CA ASP A 453 -31.71 -7.73 15.99
C ASP A 453 -30.32 -7.83 15.32
N ASP A 454 -29.63 -8.97 15.41
CA ASP A 454 -28.27 -9.13 14.86
C ASP A 454 -28.22 -8.82 13.36
N GLY A 455 -29.22 -9.29 12.59
CA GLY A 455 -29.35 -9.01 11.16
C GLY A 455 -29.53 -7.53 10.85
N ILE A 456 -30.29 -6.81 11.69
CA ILE A 456 -30.52 -5.37 11.55
C ILE A 456 -29.21 -4.62 11.80
N LEU A 457 -28.47 -4.99 12.86
CA LEU A 457 -27.20 -4.35 13.20
C LEU A 457 -26.14 -4.55 12.13
N VAL A 458 -25.93 -5.77 11.64
CA VAL A 458 -24.91 -6.00 10.61
C VAL A 458 -25.24 -5.28 9.31
N ARG A 459 -26.54 -5.16 8.95
CA ARG A 459 -26.98 -4.37 7.80
C ARG A 459 -26.79 -2.88 8.02
N ALA A 460 -27.05 -2.36 9.23
CA ALA A 460 -26.78 -0.96 9.58
C ALA A 460 -25.29 -0.61 9.56
N LEU A 461 -24.42 -1.58 9.82
CA LEU A 461 -22.97 -1.50 9.71
C LEU A 461 -22.44 -1.91 8.33
N ASP A 462 -23.34 -2.10 7.36
CA ASP A 462 -23.05 -2.39 5.96
C ASP A 462 -22.11 -3.60 5.77
N TYR A 463 -22.27 -4.58 6.67
CA TYR A 463 -21.50 -5.83 6.72
C TYR A 463 -19.98 -5.65 6.83
N MET A 464 -19.52 -4.48 7.30
CA MET A 464 -18.10 -4.17 7.44
C MET A 464 -17.49 -4.88 8.66
N PRO A 465 -16.52 -5.80 8.50
CA PRO A 465 -15.98 -6.60 9.61
C PRO A 465 -15.40 -5.75 10.75
N LEU A 466 -14.70 -4.67 10.43
CA LEU A 466 -14.14 -3.78 11.43
C LEU A 466 -15.23 -3.05 12.22
N ALA A 467 -16.26 -2.52 11.54
CA ALA A 467 -17.38 -1.84 12.19
C ALA A 467 -18.16 -2.80 13.11
N ILE A 468 -18.37 -4.04 12.67
CA ILE A 468 -19.00 -5.11 13.46
C ILE A 468 -18.16 -5.45 14.69
N ALA A 469 -16.85 -5.63 14.54
CA ALA A 469 -15.96 -5.93 15.65
C ALA A 469 -15.91 -4.78 16.69
N GLN A 470 -15.93 -3.53 16.23
CA GLN A 470 -16.03 -2.35 17.10
C GLN A 470 -17.36 -2.32 17.86
N ALA A 471 -18.49 -2.49 17.15
CA ALA A 471 -19.82 -2.51 17.77
C ALA A 471 -19.93 -3.64 18.81
N ALA A 472 -19.49 -4.84 18.47
CA ALA A 472 -19.48 -5.98 19.37
C ALA A 472 -18.64 -5.73 20.63
N ALA A 473 -17.47 -5.09 20.46
CA ALA A 473 -16.62 -4.74 21.58
C ALA A 473 -17.23 -3.64 22.46
N TYR A 474 -17.90 -2.63 21.89
CA TYR A 474 -18.64 -1.60 22.64
C TYR A 474 -19.79 -2.22 23.46
N ILE A 475 -20.59 -3.08 22.82
CA ILE A 475 -21.71 -3.79 23.47
C ILE A 475 -21.18 -4.61 24.65
N ARG A 476 -20.08 -5.36 24.45
CA ARG A 476 -19.48 -6.19 25.49
C ARG A 476 -18.87 -5.38 26.64
N GLU A 477 -18.17 -4.28 26.35
CA GLU A 477 -17.59 -3.39 27.37
C GLU A 477 -18.68 -2.76 28.26
N ARG A 478 -19.86 -2.50 27.69
CA ARG A 478 -20.98 -1.83 28.37
C ARG A 478 -22.10 -2.77 28.79
N GLY A 479 -21.92 -4.08 28.63
CA GLY A 479 -22.85 -5.08 29.16
C GLY A 479 -22.90 -5.01 30.70
N PRO A 480 -24.08 -5.12 31.33
CA PRO A 480 -25.42 -5.43 30.79
C PRO A 480 -26.25 -4.20 30.36
N ARG A 481 -25.70 -2.98 30.41
CA ARG A 481 -26.45 -1.73 30.12
C ARG A 481 -26.61 -1.45 28.63
N CYS A 482 -25.83 -2.11 27.79
CA CYS A 482 -25.90 -2.02 26.34
C CYS A 482 -26.16 -3.42 25.76
N SER A 483 -27.30 -3.58 25.08
CA SER A 483 -27.61 -4.73 24.24
C SER A 483 -27.45 -4.35 22.76
N VAL A 484 -27.56 -5.33 21.86
CA VAL A 484 -27.61 -5.09 20.40
C VAL A 484 -28.71 -4.07 20.05
N GLN A 485 -29.90 -4.25 20.63
CA GLN A 485 -31.03 -3.34 20.44
C GLN A 485 -30.73 -1.92 20.93
N GLN A 486 -30.09 -1.78 22.09
CA GLN A 486 -29.74 -0.47 22.64
C GLN A 486 -28.66 0.23 21.81
N TYR A 487 -27.68 -0.52 21.31
CA TYR A 487 -26.67 0.00 20.38
C TYR A 487 -27.29 0.46 19.07
N LEU A 488 -28.20 -0.33 18.49
CA LEU A 488 -28.95 0.04 17.29
C LEU A 488 -29.72 1.35 17.49
N LYS A 489 -30.43 1.47 18.62
CA LYS A 489 -31.14 2.70 18.97
C LYS A 489 -30.20 3.91 19.01
N GLU A 490 -29.01 3.76 19.60
CA GLU A 490 -27.98 4.82 19.66
C GLU A 490 -27.40 5.13 18.26
N LEU A 491 -27.15 4.10 17.44
CA LEU A 491 -26.63 4.22 16.07
C LEU A 491 -27.61 4.91 15.11
N GLU A 492 -28.91 4.69 15.31
CA GLU A 492 -29.99 5.23 14.46
C GLU A 492 -30.54 6.56 14.98
N GLN A 493 -30.26 6.93 16.24
CA GLN A 493 -30.83 8.11 16.87
C GLN A 493 -30.60 9.42 16.10
N ASN A 494 -29.35 9.67 15.70
CA ASN A 494 -28.97 10.80 14.86
C ASN A 494 -27.54 10.61 14.33
N ARG A 495 -27.15 11.46 13.38
CA ARG A 495 -25.83 11.41 12.73
C ARG A 495 -24.68 11.61 13.72
N THR A 496 -24.78 12.55 14.65
CA THR A 496 -23.75 12.82 15.66
C THR A 496 -23.46 11.59 16.54
N SER A 497 -24.51 10.92 17.00
CA SER A 497 -24.43 9.70 17.79
C SER A 497 -23.73 8.59 17.01
N ARG A 498 -24.16 8.35 15.77
CA ARG A 498 -23.54 7.36 14.87
C ARG A 498 -22.05 7.61 14.65
N THR A 499 -21.69 8.85 14.31
CA THR A 499 -20.30 9.26 14.12
C THR A 499 -19.48 9.03 15.38
N SER A 500 -20.02 9.37 16.56
CA SER A 500 -19.32 9.17 17.83
C SER A 500 -19.03 7.69 18.13
N LEU A 501 -19.94 6.79 17.77
CA LEU A 501 -19.77 5.34 17.91
C LEU A 501 -18.71 4.80 16.94
N LEU A 502 -18.76 5.20 15.67
CA LEU A 502 -17.87 4.68 14.63
C LEU A 502 -16.44 5.25 14.70
N ARG A 503 -16.26 6.44 15.30
CA ARG A 503 -14.96 7.05 15.59
C ARG A 503 -14.30 6.53 16.86
N ARG A 504 -15.05 5.86 17.73
CA ARG A 504 -14.50 5.38 19.00
C ARG A 504 -13.39 4.37 18.76
N HIS A 505 -12.22 4.65 19.34
CA HIS A 505 -11.14 3.68 19.42
C HIS A 505 -11.53 2.56 20.38
N VAL A 506 -11.57 1.34 19.85
CA VAL A 506 -11.71 0.14 20.67
C VAL A 506 -10.48 -0.73 20.45
N PRO A 507 -9.65 -1.02 21.47
CA PRO A 507 -8.45 -1.84 21.31
C PRO A 507 -8.81 -3.23 20.78
N LEU A 508 -8.35 -3.56 19.58
CA LEU A 508 -8.45 -4.90 19.00
C LEU A 508 -7.05 -5.52 19.02
N PRO A 509 -6.80 -6.58 19.84
CA PRO A 509 -5.47 -7.19 20.00
C PRO A 509 -4.86 -7.75 18.70
N SER A 510 -5.69 -7.97 17.68
CA SER A 510 -5.33 -8.60 16.41
C SER A 510 -4.98 -7.56 15.30
N ARG A 511 -4.61 -6.32 15.67
CA ARG A 511 -4.21 -5.25 14.73
C ARG A 511 -2.94 -4.54 15.16
N ASP A 512 -2.26 -3.95 14.16
CA ASP A 512 -1.08 -3.10 14.34
C ASP A 512 -1.41 -1.93 15.28
N THR A 513 -0.51 -1.63 16.22
CA THR A 513 -0.66 -0.57 17.22
C THR A 513 -0.74 0.84 16.61
N GLU A 514 -0.20 1.04 15.41
CA GLU A 514 -0.34 2.31 14.66
C GLU A 514 -1.60 2.36 13.78
N ALA A 515 -2.25 1.23 13.51
CA ALA A 515 -3.47 1.22 12.73
C ALA A 515 -4.65 1.71 13.56
N SER A 516 -5.43 2.66 13.02
CA SER A 516 -6.63 3.10 13.72
C SER A 516 -7.66 1.96 13.82
N ASN A 517 -8.11 1.71 15.06
CA ASN A 517 -9.19 0.77 15.35
C ASN A 517 -10.58 1.33 15.03
N ALA A 518 -10.67 2.60 14.61
CA ALA A 518 -11.91 3.22 14.18
C ALA A 518 -12.11 3.08 12.67
N VAL A 519 -13.21 2.46 12.24
CA VAL A 519 -13.52 2.28 10.81
C VAL A 519 -13.49 3.61 10.05
N MET A 520 -14.04 4.69 10.61
CA MET A 520 -14.04 6.01 9.95
C MET A 520 -12.62 6.58 9.76
N LEU A 521 -11.74 6.42 10.74
CA LEU A 521 -10.36 6.91 10.63
C LEU A 521 -9.57 6.13 9.58
N THR A 522 -9.89 4.85 9.34
CA THR A 522 -9.25 4.09 8.25
C THR A 522 -9.59 4.64 6.87
N TRP A 523 -10.76 5.27 6.69
CA TRP A 523 -11.14 5.92 5.44
C TRP A 523 -10.65 7.36 5.37
N GLN A 524 -10.61 8.07 6.49
CA GLN A 524 -10.05 9.42 6.57
C GLN A 524 -8.60 9.48 6.06
N ILE A 525 -7.78 8.46 6.37
CA ILE A 525 -6.42 8.35 5.81
C ILE A 525 -6.45 8.27 4.28
N SER A 526 -7.41 7.54 3.68
CA SER A 526 -7.57 7.47 2.23
C SER A 526 -8.05 8.80 1.64
N PHE A 527 -8.98 9.49 2.31
CA PHE A 527 -9.47 10.80 1.88
C PHE A 527 -8.36 11.86 1.89
N GLU A 528 -7.54 11.89 2.94
CA GLU A 528 -6.40 12.79 3.04
C GLU A 528 -5.33 12.50 1.98
N HIS A 529 -5.12 11.23 1.64
CA HIS A 529 -4.22 10.85 0.56
C HIS A 529 -4.75 11.34 -0.79
N ILE A 530 -6.00 11.01 -1.13
CA ILE A 530 -6.64 11.45 -2.39
C ILE A 530 -6.65 12.97 -2.49
N HIS A 531 -7.00 13.69 -1.42
CA HIS A 531 -7.00 15.14 -1.42
C HIS A 531 -5.61 15.74 -1.69
N LYS A 532 -4.53 15.08 -1.23
CA LYS A 532 -3.16 15.51 -1.50
C LYS A 532 -2.67 15.15 -2.90
N THR A 533 -3.09 14.00 -3.46
CA THR A 533 -2.58 13.50 -4.74
C THR A 533 -3.42 13.94 -5.93
N GLN A 534 -4.73 14.07 -5.75
CA GLN A 534 -5.71 14.40 -6.79
C GLN A 534 -6.92 15.11 -6.16
N GLU A 535 -6.78 16.42 -5.97
CA GLU A 535 -7.78 17.27 -5.32
C GLU A 535 -9.17 17.16 -5.99
N SER A 536 -9.22 17.10 -7.33
CA SER A 536 -10.47 16.97 -8.10
C SER A 536 -11.27 15.72 -7.74
N ALA A 537 -10.60 14.58 -7.52
CA ALA A 537 -11.26 13.35 -7.08
C ALA A 537 -11.83 13.48 -5.65
N ALA A 538 -11.13 14.20 -4.77
CA ALA A 538 -11.65 14.50 -3.43
C ALA A 538 -12.86 15.44 -3.48
N GLU A 539 -12.86 16.41 -4.40
CA GLU A 539 -14.02 17.29 -4.63
C GLU A 539 -15.22 16.50 -5.17
N LEU A 540 -15.00 15.57 -6.11
CA LEU A 540 -16.04 14.68 -6.62
C LEU A 540 -16.62 13.80 -5.51
N LEU A 541 -15.76 13.19 -4.69
CA LEU A 541 -16.15 12.41 -3.52
C LEU A 541 -16.99 13.25 -2.54
N SER A 542 -16.67 14.54 -2.38
CA SER A 542 -17.42 15.45 -1.51
C SER A 542 -18.88 15.62 -1.96
N ILE A 543 -19.12 15.78 -3.27
CA ILE A 543 -20.46 15.92 -3.85
C ILE A 543 -21.22 14.59 -3.77
N MET A 544 -20.59 13.49 -4.17
CA MET A 544 -21.17 12.14 -4.11
C MET A 544 -21.59 11.74 -2.69
N SER A 545 -20.92 12.28 -1.66
CA SER A 545 -21.27 12.00 -0.26
C SER A 545 -22.66 12.50 0.15
N PHE A 546 -23.23 13.49 -0.57
CA PHE A 546 -24.57 14.02 -0.31
C PHE A 546 -25.65 13.41 -1.21
N CYS A 547 -25.27 12.64 -2.23
CA CYS A 547 -26.20 11.92 -3.08
C CYS A 547 -26.92 10.81 -2.28
N ASP A 548 -28.04 10.33 -2.83
CA ASP A 548 -28.51 8.98 -2.46
C ASP A 548 -27.39 7.95 -2.71
N ARG A 549 -27.31 6.92 -1.87
CA ARG A 549 -26.21 5.95 -1.88
C ARG A 549 -26.24 5.04 -3.11
N LEU A 550 -27.42 4.87 -3.71
CA LEU A 550 -27.64 4.08 -4.91
C LEU A 550 -27.81 5.00 -6.12
N ALA A 551 -27.52 4.45 -7.29
CA ALA A 551 -27.83 5.07 -8.57
C ALA A 551 -27.31 6.52 -8.75
N ILE A 552 -26.07 6.81 -8.32
CA ILE A 552 -25.45 8.13 -8.50
C ILE A 552 -25.12 8.30 -9.98
N GLN A 553 -25.89 9.14 -10.67
CA GLN A 553 -25.79 9.32 -12.12
C GLN A 553 -24.66 10.29 -12.53
N GLU A 554 -24.01 10.01 -13.66
CA GLU A 554 -22.95 10.86 -14.23
C GLU A 554 -23.38 12.31 -14.44
N ASN A 555 -24.58 12.53 -14.99
CA ASN A 555 -25.10 13.88 -15.22
C ASN A 555 -25.16 14.72 -13.94
N LEU A 556 -25.43 14.10 -12.78
CA LEU A 556 -25.49 14.75 -11.48
C LEU A 556 -24.12 15.13 -10.92
N ILE A 557 -23.05 14.41 -11.25
CA ILE A 557 -21.74 14.61 -10.60
C ILE A 557 -20.67 15.17 -11.54
N ARG A 558 -20.88 15.07 -12.85
CA ARG A 558 -20.05 15.71 -13.87
C ARG A 558 -20.41 17.20 -13.91
N ALA A 559 -19.46 18.12 -13.74
CA ALA A 559 -19.73 19.55 -13.89
C ALA A 559 -19.77 19.92 -15.39
N ASP A 560 -20.88 20.46 -15.88
CA ASP A 560 -20.96 20.94 -17.27
C ASP A 560 -20.20 22.26 -17.43
N GLY A 561 -18.91 22.14 -17.75
CA GLY A 561 -18.08 23.19 -18.30
C GLY A 561 -18.01 23.15 -19.84
N GLY A 562 -19.14 22.92 -20.53
CA GLY A 562 -19.31 23.14 -21.96
C GLY A 562 -18.66 22.13 -22.92
N ASP A 563 -19.23 22.03 -24.13
CA ASP A 563 -18.65 21.47 -25.37
C ASP A 563 -17.32 22.17 -25.80
N THR A 564 -16.59 22.77 -24.86
CA THR A 564 -15.31 23.43 -25.04
C THR A 564 -14.24 22.83 -24.13
N ASP A 565 -14.26 21.51 -23.93
CA ASP A 565 -13.00 20.82 -23.77
C ASP A 565 -12.26 20.93 -25.11
N PRO A 566 -11.13 21.67 -25.22
CA PRO A 566 -10.23 21.42 -26.34
C PRO A 566 -9.92 19.92 -26.39
N PRO A 567 -9.73 19.30 -27.57
CA PRO A 567 -9.57 17.86 -27.69
C PRO A 567 -8.39 17.41 -26.81
N GLY A 568 -8.68 16.83 -25.64
CA GLY A 568 -7.67 16.49 -24.63
C GLY A 568 -8.08 16.58 -23.15
N HIS A 569 -9.21 17.18 -22.77
CA HIS A 569 -9.59 17.37 -21.34
C HIS A 569 -10.72 16.46 -20.80
N SER A 570 -11.24 15.52 -21.58
CA SER A 570 -12.15 14.47 -21.07
C SER A 570 -11.50 13.49 -20.09
N SER A 571 -10.20 13.66 -19.77
CA SER A 571 -9.44 12.74 -18.92
C SER A 571 -9.68 12.97 -17.43
N THR A 572 -9.95 14.20 -16.97
CA THR A 572 -9.93 14.52 -15.53
C THR A 572 -11.07 13.85 -14.74
N PHE A 573 -12.31 13.87 -15.25
CA PHE A 573 -13.43 13.22 -14.57
C PHE A 573 -13.30 11.69 -14.52
N GLU A 574 -12.89 11.08 -15.63
CA GLU A 574 -12.65 9.64 -15.68
C GLU A 574 -11.48 9.25 -14.77
N ASP A 575 -10.39 10.03 -14.76
CA ASP A 575 -9.27 9.83 -13.84
C ASP A 575 -9.71 9.97 -12.37
N ASP A 576 -10.66 10.87 -12.07
CA ASP A 576 -11.24 11.04 -10.73
C ASP A 576 -12.06 9.81 -10.33
N ILE A 577 -12.96 9.33 -11.19
CA ILE A 577 -13.75 8.12 -10.95
C ILE A 577 -12.85 6.89 -10.79
N VAL A 578 -11.85 6.74 -11.66
CA VAL A 578 -10.84 5.67 -11.57
C VAL A 578 -10.11 5.73 -10.24
N THR A 579 -9.74 6.93 -9.77
CA THR A 579 -9.11 7.11 -8.45
C THR A 579 -10.02 6.66 -7.32
N LEU A 580 -11.29 7.10 -7.31
CA LEU A 580 -12.25 6.69 -6.28
C LEU A 580 -12.51 5.18 -6.28
N ARG A 581 -12.58 4.57 -7.47
CA ARG A 581 -12.70 3.11 -7.64
C ARG A 581 -11.46 2.36 -7.18
N ASN A 582 -10.26 2.88 -7.46
CA ASN A 582 -9.01 2.27 -7.03
C ASN A 582 -8.93 2.17 -5.50
N PHE A 583 -9.50 3.15 -4.78
CA PHE A 583 -9.63 3.09 -3.32
C PHE A 583 -10.88 2.34 -2.82
N SER A 584 -11.67 1.76 -3.73
CA SER A 584 -12.94 1.07 -3.43
C SER A 584 -13.95 1.95 -2.69
N LEU A 585 -13.93 3.27 -2.92
CA LEU A 585 -14.85 4.24 -2.30
C LEU A 585 -16.19 4.31 -3.05
N VAL A 586 -16.16 4.02 -4.35
CA VAL A 586 -17.32 3.91 -5.24
C VAL A 586 -17.28 2.57 -5.97
N SER A 587 -18.45 2.04 -6.28
CA SER A 587 -18.61 0.76 -6.99
C SER A 587 -19.30 0.97 -8.33
N GLU A 588 -18.95 0.15 -9.32
CA GLU A 588 -19.62 0.13 -10.62
C GLU A 588 -20.98 -0.56 -10.52
N THR A 589 -21.91 -0.07 -11.30
CA THR A 589 -23.19 -0.73 -11.57
C THR A 589 -23.19 -1.34 -12.98
N PRO A 590 -24.22 -2.11 -13.37
CA PRO A 590 -24.36 -2.55 -14.75
C PRO A 590 -24.47 -1.41 -15.78
N ASP A 591 -24.89 -0.21 -15.35
CA ASP A 591 -24.89 0.98 -16.18
C ASP A 591 -23.54 1.74 -16.00
N PRO A 592 -22.75 1.93 -17.06
CA PRO A 592 -21.46 2.59 -16.97
C PRO A 592 -21.53 4.07 -16.54
N ARG A 593 -22.72 4.69 -16.56
CA ARG A 593 -22.95 6.07 -16.14
C ARG A 593 -23.54 6.19 -14.74
N GLU A 594 -23.51 5.11 -13.98
CA GLU A 594 -24.11 5.03 -12.66
C GLU A 594 -23.15 4.34 -11.67
N TRP A 595 -23.01 4.96 -10.50
CA TRP A 595 -22.16 4.47 -9.41
C TRP A 595 -22.94 4.32 -8.11
N GLU A 596 -22.42 3.45 -7.25
CA GLU A 596 -22.89 3.31 -5.87
C GLU A 596 -21.81 3.73 -4.88
N MET A 597 -22.24 4.31 -3.76
CA MET A 597 -21.35 4.64 -2.65
C MET A 597 -21.80 3.94 -1.38
N HIS A 598 -20.82 3.34 -0.70
CA HIS A 598 -21.07 2.66 0.58
C HIS A 598 -21.57 3.67 1.63
N ARG A 599 -22.62 3.33 2.40
CA ARG A 599 -23.31 4.28 3.30
C ARG A 599 -22.34 4.87 4.34
N LEU A 600 -21.53 4.02 4.93
CA LEU A 600 -20.58 4.46 5.95
C LEU A 600 -19.43 5.31 5.34
N VAL A 601 -19.12 5.15 4.06
CA VAL A 601 -18.17 6.02 3.35
C VAL A 601 -18.76 7.41 3.18
N GLN A 602 -20.04 7.54 2.78
CA GLN A 602 -20.73 8.83 2.75
C GLN A 602 -20.70 9.54 4.12
N ASP A 603 -21.11 8.83 5.17
CA ASP A 603 -21.11 9.38 6.54
C ASP A 603 -19.69 9.82 6.96
N ALA A 604 -18.65 9.07 6.59
CA ALA A 604 -17.27 9.42 6.89
C ALA A 604 -16.73 10.60 6.07
N THR A 605 -17.06 10.68 4.78
CA THR A 605 -16.68 11.81 3.94
C THR A 605 -17.28 13.10 4.47
N GLN A 606 -18.58 13.11 4.80
CA GLN A 606 -19.23 14.31 5.33
C GLN A 606 -18.63 14.76 6.67
N VAL A 607 -18.25 13.82 7.54
CA VAL A 607 -17.58 14.14 8.81
C VAL A 607 -16.17 14.69 8.58
N TRP A 608 -15.43 14.12 7.61
CA TRP A 608 -14.13 14.66 7.20
C TRP A 608 -14.27 16.09 6.66
N LEU A 609 -15.30 16.38 5.87
CA LEU A 609 -15.60 17.73 5.40
C LEU A 609 -15.97 18.71 6.52
N GLU A 610 -16.63 18.23 7.59
CA GLU A 610 -16.94 19.05 8.78
C GLU A 610 -15.66 19.47 9.51
N GLU A 611 -14.68 18.57 9.64
CA GLU A 611 -13.39 18.88 10.25
C GLU A 611 -12.57 19.88 9.43
N LEU A 612 -12.71 19.85 8.11
CA LEU A 612 -12.12 20.83 7.22
C LEU A 612 -12.91 22.15 7.16
N GLY A 613 -14.11 22.21 7.76
CA GLY A 613 -15.01 23.37 7.67
C GLY A 613 -15.64 23.57 6.28
N ARG A 614 -15.63 22.55 5.42
CA ARG A 614 -16.08 22.60 4.01
C ARG A 614 -17.40 21.86 3.74
N CYS A 615 -18.03 21.29 4.77
CA CYS A 615 -19.28 20.52 4.63
C CYS A 615 -20.43 21.34 4.04
N GLU A 616 -20.63 22.60 4.45
CA GLU A 616 -21.67 23.47 3.88
C GLU A 616 -21.37 23.87 2.44
N GLU A 617 -20.10 24.12 2.11
CA GLU A 617 -19.65 24.43 0.75
C GLU A 617 -19.92 23.26 -0.22
N ALA A 618 -19.55 22.05 0.19
CA ALA A 618 -19.78 20.83 -0.61
C ALA A 618 -21.28 20.50 -0.72
N PHE A 619 -22.06 20.70 0.35
CA PHE A 619 -23.51 20.53 0.29
C PHE A 619 -24.17 21.56 -0.65
N GLY A 620 -23.73 22.82 -0.62
CA GLY A 620 -24.17 23.85 -1.54
C GLY A 620 -23.92 23.46 -3.01
N ARG A 621 -22.71 22.99 -3.33
CA ARG A 621 -22.38 22.51 -4.68
C ARG A 621 -23.24 21.34 -5.14
N PHE A 622 -23.53 20.39 -4.24
CA PHE A 622 -24.47 19.31 -4.52
C PHE A 622 -25.89 19.85 -4.83
N ILE A 623 -26.39 20.79 -4.04
CA ILE A 623 -27.69 21.43 -4.28
C ILE A 623 -27.72 22.15 -5.63
N ASP A 624 -26.68 22.92 -5.94
CA ASP A 624 -26.59 23.67 -7.19
C ASP A 624 -26.64 22.72 -8.38
N ARG A 625 -25.83 21.65 -8.33
CA ARG A 625 -25.75 20.68 -9.42
C ARG A 625 -27.04 19.88 -9.57
N LEU A 626 -27.63 19.43 -8.46
CA LEU A 626 -28.91 18.73 -8.51
C LEU A 626 -30.03 19.64 -9.01
N CYS A 627 -30.06 20.92 -8.61
CA CYS A 627 -31.03 21.89 -9.10
C CYS A 627 -30.88 22.16 -10.61
N GLU A 628 -29.64 22.17 -11.11
CA GLU A 628 -29.33 22.35 -12.53
C GLU A 628 -29.89 21.20 -13.37
N VAL A 629 -29.66 19.96 -12.94
CA VAL A 629 -30.02 18.76 -13.73
C VAL A 629 -31.43 18.24 -13.46
N PHE A 630 -32.04 18.57 -12.31
CA PHE A 630 -33.39 18.14 -11.98
C PHE A 630 -34.42 18.98 -12.76
N PRO A 631 -35.12 18.38 -13.72
CA PRO A 631 -36.04 19.12 -14.59
C PRO A 631 -37.36 19.43 -13.88
N ASP A 632 -38.19 20.25 -14.51
CA ASP A 632 -39.58 20.41 -14.07
C ASP A 632 -40.33 19.07 -14.22
N GLY A 633 -41.29 18.81 -13.33
CA GLY A 633 -42.00 17.52 -13.21
C GLY A 633 -42.96 17.16 -14.35
N ASP A 634 -42.74 17.72 -15.53
CA ASP A 634 -43.54 17.51 -16.74
C ASP A 634 -43.40 16.07 -17.27
N PHE A 635 -44.43 15.60 -17.98
CA PHE A 635 -44.51 14.21 -18.45
C PHE A 635 -43.30 13.78 -19.28
N GLU A 636 -42.78 14.66 -20.14
CA GLU A 636 -41.59 14.34 -20.96
C GLU A 636 -40.33 14.08 -20.11
N ASN A 637 -40.29 14.62 -18.90
CA ASN A 637 -39.14 14.56 -18.00
C ASN A 637 -39.25 13.48 -16.92
N TRP A 638 -40.38 12.77 -16.82
CA TRP A 638 -40.64 11.82 -15.73
C TRP A 638 -39.57 10.74 -15.58
N ALA A 639 -38.95 10.30 -16.69
CA ALA A 639 -37.88 9.32 -16.65
C ALA A 639 -36.66 9.86 -15.89
N LEU A 640 -36.25 11.10 -16.16
CA LEU A 640 -35.12 11.76 -15.50
C LEU A 640 -35.48 12.18 -14.06
N CYS A 641 -36.70 12.66 -13.82
CA CYS A 641 -37.15 12.92 -12.46
C CYS A 641 -37.11 11.65 -11.60
N ARG A 642 -37.54 10.51 -12.14
CA ARG A 642 -37.55 9.22 -11.41
C ARG A 642 -36.16 8.84 -10.91
N THR A 643 -35.13 9.04 -11.73
CA THR A 643 -33.76 8.68 -11.36
C THR A 643 -33.17 9.64 -10.35
N LEU A 644 -33.47 10.94 -10.46
CA LEU A 644 -32.90 11.97 -9.58
C LEU A 644 -33.70 12.20 -8.28
N PHE A 645 -34.97 11.77 -8.21
CA PHE A 645 -35.85 12.02 -7.07
C PHE A 645 -35.34 11.46 -5.73
N PRO A 646 -34.69 10.27 -5.66
CA PRO A 646 -34.04 9.82 -4.43
C PRO A 646 -33.00 10.81 -3.91
N HIS A 647 -32.20 11.40 -4.80
CA HIS A 647 -31.21 12.43 -4.43
C HIS A 647 -31.89 13.72 -3.96
N ALA A 648 -33.00 14.12 -4.58
CA ALA A 648 -33.77 15.29 -4.15
C ALA A 648 -34.44 15.07 -2.78
N THR A 649 -34.88 13.85 -2.50
CA THR A 649 -35.41 13.46 -1.18
C THR A 649 -34.32 13.57 -0.11
N ARG A 650 -33.11 13.09 -0.42
CA ARG A 650 -31.92 13.27 0.43
C ARG A 650 -31.58 14.74 0.68
N ALA A 651 -31.63 15.56 -0.38
CA ALA A 651 -31.40 17.00 -0.30
C ALA A 651 -32.43 17.73 0.60
N ALA A 652 -33.67 17.24 0.66
CA ALA A 652 -34.75 17.82 1.45
C ALA A 652 -34.58 17.61 2.97
N GLU A 653 -33.71 16.70 3.41
CA GLU A 653 -33.50 16.40 4.84
C GLU A 653 -32.81 17.56 5.59
N ARG A 654 -32.12 18.46 4.87
CA ARG A 654 -31.33 19.55 5.45
C ARG A 654 -31.45 20.81 4.59
N LYS A 655 -31.85 21.93 5.21
CA LYS A 655 -31.82 23.25 4.57
C LYS A 655 -30.37 23.78 4.51
N PRO A 656 -29.87 24.23 3.35
CA PRO A 656 -28.52 24.76 3.23
C PRO A 656 -28.35 26.13 3.91
N VAL A 657 -27.09 26.49 4.20
CA VAL A 657 -26.72 27.81 4.72
C VAL A 657 -26.43 28.77 3.56
N GLY A 658 -26.88 30.01 3.68
CA GLY A 658 -26.67 31.05 2.67
C GLY A 658 -27.86 31.27 1.75
N ARG A 659 -28.10 32.54 1.39
CA ARG A 659 -29.30 32.94 0.65
C ARG A 659 -29.39 32.28 -0.72
N ASP A 660 -28.32 32.28 -1.50
CA ASP A 660 -28.34 31.77 -2.87
C ASP A 660 -28.57 30.25 -2.91
N ALA A 661 -27.86 29.50 -2.06
CA ALA A 661 -28.05 28.06 -1.90
C ALA A 661 -29.47 27.72 -1.43
N GLN A 662 -30.06 28.51 -0.52
CA GLN A 662 -31.46 28.34 -0.10
C GLN A 662 -32.45 28.59 -1.23
N LEU A 663 -32.17 29.54 -2.11
CA LEU A 663 -33.02 29.81 -3.28
C LEU A 663 -32.93 28.68 -4.32
N GLN A 664 -31.74 28.14 -4.57
CA GLN A 664 -31.57 26.96 -5.43
C GLN A 664 -32.27 25.74 -4.84
N TRP A 665 -32.04 25.47 -3.56
CA TRP A 665 -32.72 24.40 -2.82
C TRP A 665 -34.24 24.54 -2.87
N SER A 666 -34.78 25.75 -2.67
CA SER A 666 -36.23 25.97 -2.79
C SER A 666 -36.76 25.68 -4.19
N THR A 667 -35.95 25.90 -5.23
CA THR A 667 -36.31 25.61 -6.62
C THR A 667 -36.29 24.12 -6.89
N LEU A 668 -35.25 23.42 -6.45
CA LEU A 668 -35.18 21.96 -6.46
C LEU A 668 -36.40 21.33 -5.77
N LEU A 669 -36.74 21.78 -4.56
CA LEU A 669 -37.89 21.26 -3.81
C LEU A 669 -39.22 21.54 -4.50
N TYR A 670 -39.37 22.70 -5.14
CA TYR A 670 -40.56 23.00 -5.93
C TYR A 670 -40.72 22.03 -7.11
N ARG A 671 -39.65 21.77 -7.87
CA ARG A 671 -39.66 20.82 -9.00
C ARG A 671 -39.91 19.39 -8.53
N SER A 672 -39.24 18.99 -7.45
CA SER A 672 -39.38 17.66 -6.85
C SER A 672 -40.79 17.45 -6.30
N SER A 673 -41.39 18.48 -5.69
CA SER A 673 -42.78 18.46 -5.23
C SER A 673 -43.76 18.28 -6.40
N SER A 674 -43.54 18.99 -7.51
CA SER A 674 -44.33 18.83 -8.73
C SER A 674 -44.32 17.36 -9.20
N TYR A 675 -43.13 16.79 -9.34
CA TYR A 675 -42.98 15.38 -9.73
C TYR A 675 -43.64 14.42 -8.73
N ALA A 676 -43.40 14.60 -7.43
CA ALA A 676 -44.00 13.76 -6.39
C ALA A 676 -45.53 13.78 -6.42
N SER A 677 -46.13 14.97 -6.65
CA SER A 677 -47.58 15.12 -6.80
C SER A 677 -48.10 14.36 -8.03
N GLU A 678 -47.41 14.46 -9.17
CA GLU A 678 -47.78 13.73 -10.39
C GLU A 678 -47.68 12.21 -10.24
N GLN A 679 -46.75 11.72 -9.39
CA GLN A 679 -46.64 10.28 -9.06
C GLN A 679 -47.62 9.83 -7.96
N GLY A 680 -48.42 10.75 -7.40
CA GLY A 680 -49.38 10.46 -6.33
C GLY A 680 -48.79 10.41 -4.91
N ASP A 681 -47.51 10.73 -4.72
CA ASP A 681 -46.91 10.92 -3.40
C ASP A 681 -47.24 12.32 -2.87
N PHE A 682 -48.50 12.51 -2.47
CA PHE A 682 -48.96 13.80 -1.98
C PHE A 682 -48.34 14.20 -0.63
N ALA A 683 -47.87 13.23 0.17
CA ALA A 683 -47.24 13.51 1.45
C ALA A 683 -45.83 14.08 1.26
N GLY A 684 -45.02 13.42 0.42
CA GLY A 684 -43.70 13.92 0.01
C GLY A 684 -43.80 15.25 -0.72
N ALA A 685 -44.75 15.37 -1.66
CA ALA A 685 -45.02 16.61 -2.39
C ALA A 685 -45.32 17.78 -1.46
N LEU A 686 -46.20 17.58 -0.47
CA LEU A 686 -46.59 18.63 0.47
C LEU A 686 -45.39 19.07 1.32
N SER A 687 -44.63 18.10 1.84
CA SER A 687 -43.43 18.38 2.63
C SER A 687 -42.43 19.26 1.88
N MET A 688 -42.11 18.89 0.63
CA MET A 688 -41.18 19.65 -0.21
C MET A 688 -41.75 21.02 -0.62
N ALA A 689 -43.03 21.10 -0.98
CA ALA A 689 -43.69 22.36 -1.35
C ALA A 689 -43.71 23.35 -0.19
N THR A 690 -44.06 22.91 1.02
CA THR A 690 -44.10 23.76 2.20
C THR A 690 -42.72 24.29 2.56
N GLN A 691 -41.67 23.46 2.46
CA GLN A 691 -40.29 23.89 2.68
C GLN A 691 -39.82 24.92 1.63
N SER A 692 -40.16 24.70 0.36
CA SER A 692 -39.91 25.65 -0.73
C SER A 692 -40.61 26.99 -0.50
N MET A 693 -41.92 26.95 -0.18
CA MET A 693 -42.76 28.11 0.10
C MET A 693 -42.22 28.92 1.28
N ALA A 694 -41.99 28.28 2.42
CA ALA A 694 -41.48 28.95 3.62
C ALA A 694 -40.13 29.64 3.37
N THR A 695 -39.22 28.96 2.66
CA THR A 695 -37.89 29.50 2.34
C THR A 695 -37.98 30.68 1.37
N ARG A 696 -38.83 30.60 0.34
CA ARG A 696 -39.01 31.73 -0.62
C ARG A 696 -39.72 32.92 0.03
N SER A 697 -40.71 32.69 0.89
CA SER A 697 -41.32 33.76 1.70
C SER A 697 -40.29 34.46 2.58
N GLU A 698 -39.42 33.70 3.25
CA GLU A 698 -38.34 34.25 4.08
C GLU A 698 -37.32 35.07 3.27
N GLN A 699 -36.86 34.56 2.13
CA GLN A 699 -35.73 35.14 1.38
C GLN A 699 -36.11 36.20 0.34
N LEU A 700 -37.35 36.16 -0.17
CA LEU A 700 -37.84 37.01 -1.27
C LEU A 700 -39.11 37.80 -0.91
N GLY A 701 -39.80 37.43 0.18
CA GLY A 701 -41.09 37.97 0.57
C GLY A 701 -42.29 37.31 -0.12
N ASP A 702 -43.48 37.52 0.45
CA ASP A 702 -44.73 36.88 0.00
C ASP A 702 -45.20 37.34 -1.39
N LYS A 703 -44.78 38.54 -1.81
CA LYS A 703 -45.12 39.13 -3.11
C LYS A 703 -44.14 38.74 -4.22
N HIS A 704 -43.18 37.87 -3.98
CA HIS A 704 -42.30 37.42 -5.05
C HIS A 704 -42.97 36.32 -5.88
N ARG A 705 -42.82 36.38 -7.22
CA ARG A 705 -43.44 35.41 -8.16
C ARG A 705 -43.10 33.96 -7.83
N GLY A 706 -41.86 33.68 -7.45
CA GLY A 706 -41.41 32.34 -7.01
C GLY A 706 -42.07 31.87 -5.72
N THR A 707 -42.33 32.78 -4.78
CA THR A 707 -43.07 32.49 -3.54
C THR A 707 -44.51 32.10 -3.87
N LEU A 708 -45.18 32.90 -4.71
CA LEU A 708 -46.54 32.61 -5.17
C LEU A 708 -46.63 31.26 -5.87
N ARG A 709 -45.71 30.92 -6.77
CA ARG A 709 -45.66 29.58 -7.41
C ARG A 709 -45.56 28.45 -6.39
N SER A 710 -44.82 28.65 -5.31
CA SER A 710 -44.67 27.64 -4.25
C SER A 710 -45.94 27.53 -3.40
N LYS A 711 -46.62 28.66 -3.11
CA LYS A 711 -47.94 28.67 -2.46
C LYS A 711 -48.98 27.91 -3.30
N VAL A 712 -49.00 28.13 -4.62
CA VAL A 712 -49.87 27.38 -5.55
C VAL A 712 -49.57 25.88 -5.47
N MET A 713 -48.30 25.48 -5.41
CA MET A 713 -47.94 24.05 -5.30
C MET A 713 -48.46 23.44 -3.99
N VAL A 714 -48.35 24.15 -2.86
CA VAL A 714 -48.92 23.70 -1.58
C VAL A 714 -50.44 23.55 -1.67
N ALA A 715 -51.14 24.54 -2.23
CA ALA A 715 -52.59 24.52 -2.39
C ALA A 715 -53.06 23.38 -3.30
N ASN A 716 -52.40 23.18 -4.45
CA ASN A 716 -52.66 22.05 -5.34
C ASN A 716 -52.49 20.71 -4.60
N THR A 717 -51.46 20.58 -3.78
CA THR A 717 -51.22 19.35 -3.02
C THR A 717 -52.31 19.12 -1.96
N TYR A 718 -52.78 20.18 -1.27
CA TYR A 718 -53.93 20.07 -0.38
C TYR A 718 -55.20 19.64 -1.12
N ARG A 719 -55.49 20.23 -2.28
CA ARG A 719 -56.64 19.86 -3.10
C ARG A 719 -56.59 18.39 -3.52
N ASN A 720 -55.41 17.90 -3.93
CA ASN A 720 -55.21 16.49 -4.30
C ASN A 720 -55.37 15.52 -3.11
N GLN A 721 -55.13 15.98 -1.88
CA GLN A 721 -55.41 15.22 -0.65
C GLN A 721 -56.88 15.30 -0.19
N GLY A 722 -57.74 16.05 -0.89
CA GLY A 722 -59.13 16.31 -0.46
C GLY A 722 -59.26 17.39 0.63
N ARG A 723 -58.18 18.10 0.96
CA ARG A 723 -58.14 19.18 1.96
C ARG A 723 -58.51 20.52 1.32
N TRP A 724 -59.74 20.61 0.84
CA TRP A 724 -60.19 21.73 -0.01
C TRP A 724 -60.28 23.07 0.73
N THR A 725 -60.50 23.05 2.05
CA THR A 725 -60.53 24.27 2.88
C THR A 725 -59.17 24.94 2.93
N GLU A 726 -58.11 24.19 3.22
CA GLU A 726 -56.74 24.73 3.26
C GLU A 726 -56.23 25.11 1.87
N ALA A 727 -56.69 24.43 0.81
CA ALA A 727 -56.40 24.82 -0.57
C ALA A 727 -57.05 26.17 -0.91
N GLU A 728 -58.33 26.37 -0.58
CA GLU A 728 -59.07 27.61 -0.83
C GLU A 728 -58.41 28.81 -0.16
N GLU A 729 -58.05 28.70 1.13
CA GLU A 729 -57.41 29.79 1.88
C GLU A 729 -56.14 30.30 1.16
N LEU A 730 -55.28 29.38 0.74
CA LEU A 730 -54.05 29.73 0.02
C LEU A 730 -54.33 30.23 -1.40
N GLU A 731 -55.28 29.64 -2.13
CA GLU A 731 -55.62 30.03 -3.50
C GLU A 731 -56.22 31.44 -3.55
N VAL A 732 -57.08 31.80 -2.60
CA VAL A 732 -57.63 33.17 -2.46
C VAL A 732 -56.51 34.17 -2.19
N GLU A 733 -55.60 33.86 -1.25
CA GLU A 733 -54.45 34.72 -0.94
C GLU A 733 -53.56 34.94 -2.17
N VAL A 734 -53.22 33.87 -2.89
CA VAL A 734 -52.39 33.93 -4.10
C VAL A 734 -53.10 34.69 -5.22
N MET A 735 -54.39 34.46 -5.42
CA MET A 735 -55.16 35.12 -6.48
C MET A 735 -55.25 36.63 -6.23
N GLU A 736 -55.57 37.08 -5.02
CA GLU A 736 -55.63 38.51 -4.70
C GLU A 736 -54.23 39.15 -4.81
N THR A 737 -53.20 38.46 -4.33
CA THR A 737 -51.82 38.95 -4.42
C THR A 737 -51.37 39.06 -5.90
N SER A 738 -51.66 38.05 -6.72
CA SER A 738 -51.33 38.06 -8.15
C SER A 738 -52.10 39.13 -8.91
N LYS A 739 -53.39 39.32 -8.60
CA LYS A 739 -54.24 40.36 -9.18
C LYS A 739 -53.72 41.76 -8.87
N THR A 740 -53.28 42.01 -7.64
CA THR A 740 -52.71 43.32 -7.25
C THR A 740 -51.34 43.59 -7.89
N MET A 741 -50.51 42.55 -8.06
CA MET A 741 -49.16 42.70 -8.58
C MET A 741 -49.07 42.72 -10.11
N LEU A 742 -49.83 41.84 -10.77
CA LEU A 742 -49.68 41.53 -12.20
C LEU A 742 -50.89 41.98 -13.03
N GLY A 743 -52.01 42.26 -12.37
CA GLY A 743 -53.28 42.59 -12.99
C GLY A 743 -54.22 41.38 -13.12
N ALA A 744 -55.50 41.68 -13.35
CA ALA A 744 -56.58 40.67 -13.38
C ALA A 744 -56.47 39.69 -14.56
N VAL A 745 -55.99 40.14 -15.71
CA VAL A 745 -55.88 39.34 -16.94
C VAL A 745 -54.50 38.68 -17.12
N HIS A 746 -53.59 38.85 -16.15
CA HIS A 746 -52.27 38.24 -16.24
C HIS A 746 -52.36 36.71 -16.17
N PRO A 747 -51.55 35.96 -16.94
CA PRO A 747 -51.66 34.49 -17.00
C PRO A 747 -51.59 33.80 -15.64
N ASP A 748 -50.67 34.22 -14.77
CA ASP A 748 -50.55 33.66 -13.41
C ASP A 748 -51.79 33.94 -12.53
N THR A 749 -52.43 35.10 -12.69
CA THR A 749 -53.69 35.45 -12.00
C THR A 749 -54.83 34.56 -12.50
N LEU A 750 -54.96 34.39 -13.82
CA LEU A 750 -55.96 33.53 -14.44
C LEU A 750 -55.77 32.05 -14.07
N THR A 751 -54.53 31.58 -13.94
CA THR A 751 -54.24 30.23 -13.43
C THR A 751 -54.67 30.08 -11.98
N SER A 752 -54.41 31.07 -11.13
CA SER A 752 -54.83 31.03 -9.72
C SER A 752 -56.36 31.03 -9.59
N MET A 753 -57.08 31.81 -10.41
CA MET A 753 -58.54 31.80 -10.49
C MET A 753 -59.10 30.43 -10.93
N GLY A 754 -58.47 29.81 -11.94
CA GLY A 754 -58.87 28.49 -12.41
C GLY A 754 -58.67 27.40 -11.35
N ASN A 755 -57.57 27.45 -10.59
CA ASN A 755 -57.33 26.53 -9.48
C ASN A 755 -58.37 26.69 -8.37
N LEU A 756 -58.68 27.94 -7.98
CA LEU A 756 -59.73 28.26 -7.00
C LEU A 756 -61.11 27.74 -7.45
N ALA A 757 -61.44 27.89 -8.74
CA ALA A 757 -62.68 27.36 -9.28
C ALA A 757 -62.74 25.82 -9.22
N SER A 758 -61.62 25.14 -9.49
CA SER A 758 -61.52 23.69 -9.31
C SER A 758 -61.75 23.28 -7.84
N THR A 759 -61.21 24.04 -6.89
CA THR A 759 -61.45 23.84 -5.46
C THR A 759 -62.92 24.03 -5.09
N TYR A 760 -63.58 25.09 -5.57
CA TYR A 760 -65.03 25.29 -5.38
C TYR A 760 -65.86 24.15 -5.98
N CYS A 761 -65.50 23.68 -7.17
CA CYS A 761 -66.18 22.56 -7.81
C CYS A 761 -66.09 21.28 -6.96
N ASN A 762 -64.91 21.00 -6.38
CA ASN A 762 -64.70 19.87 -5.48
C ASN A 762 -65.45 20.00 -4.14
N GLN A 763 -65.68 21.23 -3.67
CA GLN A 763 -66.52 21.50 -2.49
C GLN A 763 -68.04 21.44 -2.76
N GLY A 764 -68.46 21.28 -4.02
CA GLY A 764 -69.88 21.31 -4.41
C GLY A 764 -70.43 22.71 -4.69
N ARG A 765 -69.58 23.75 -4.68
CA ARG A 765 -69.94 25.16 -4.95
C ARG A 765 -69.89 25.45 -6.46
N TRP A 766 -70.68 24.70 -7.23
CA TRP A 766 -70.59 24.70 -8.70
C TRP A 766 -70.94 26.04 -9.37
N ALA A 767 -71.80 26.85 -8.75
CA ALA A 767 -72.16 28.16 -9.30
C ALA A 767 -70.99 29.16 -9.22
N GLU A 768 -70.27 29.17 -8.09
CA GLU A 768 -69.08 30.01 -7.90
C GLU A 768 -67.91 29.52 -8.77
N ALA A 769 -67.78 28.21 -8.94
CA ALA A 769 -66.82 27.62 -9.87
C ALA A 769 -67.09 28.05 -11.32
N GLU A 770 -68.34 27.98 -11.78
CA GLU A 770 -68.75 28.38 -13.12
C GLU A 770 -68.45 29.85 -13.40
N GLU A 771 -68.79 30.76 -12.47
CA GLU A 771 -68.55 32.19 -12.63
C GLU A 771 -67.06 32.49 -12.89
N LEU A 772 -66.18 31.88 -12.09
CA LEU A 772 -64.73 32.01 -12.25
C LEU A 772 -64.23 31.34 -13.54
N GLU A 773 -64.68 30.12 -13.85
CA GLU A 773 -64.25 29.37 -15.04
C GLU A 773 -64.65 30.06 -16.34
N VAL A 774 -65.87 30.62 -16.43
CA VAL A 774 -66.32 31.40 -17.58
C VAL A 774 -65.46 32.64 -17.76
N HIS A 775 -65.19 33.38 -16.67
CA HIS A 775 -64.33 34.56 -16.74
C HIS A 775 -62.90 34.22 -17.20
N VAL A 776 -62.32 33.13 -16.68
CA VAL A 776 -60.98 32.65 -17.05
C VAL A 776 -60.96 32.19 -18.50
N LEU A 777 -61.96 31.44 -18.95
CA LEU A 777 -62.03 30.90 -20.31
C LEU A 777 -62.10 32.03 -21.35
N GLU A 778 -62.98 33.02 -21.17
CA GLU A 778 -63.09 34.15 -22.10
C GLU A 778 -61.83 35.02 -22.10
N SER A 779 -61.23 35.25 -20.93
CA SER A 779 -59.94 35.96 -20.83
C SER A 779 -58.80 35.21 -21.53
N ARG A 780 -58.74 33.87 -21.41
CA ARG A 780 -57.71 33.05 -22.08
C ARG A 780 -57.95 32.93 -23.58
N LYS A 781 -59.20 32.79 -24.03
CA LYS A 781 -59.55 32.80 -25.47
C LYS A 781 -59.10 34.10 -26.14
N THR A 782 -59.35 35.25 -25.50
CA THR A 782 -58.97 36.55 -26.03
C THR A 782 -57.45 36.77 -26.01
N THR A 783 -56.75 36.28 -24.98
CA THR A 783 -55.31 36.52 -24.81
C THR A 783 -54.44 35.53 -25.60
N PHE A 784 -54.81 34.25 -25.64
CA PHE A 784 -53.99 33.15 -26.16
C PHE A 784 -54.59 32.43 -27.37
N GLY A 785 -55.88 32.66 -27.67
CA GLY A 785 -56.62 31.90 -28.67
C GLY A 785 -57.31 30.66 -28.09
N ALA A 786 -58.26 30.12 -28.87
CA ALA A 786 -59.10 28.98 -28.47
C ALA A 786 -58.31 27.66 -28.38
N ASP A 787 -57.33 27.47 -29.27
CA ASP A 787 -56.57 26.21 -29.38
C ASP A 787 -55.35 26.14 -28.45
N HIS A 788 -55.11 27.18 -27.65
CA HIS A 788 -53.98 27.21 -26.73
C HIS A 788 -54.20 26.24 -25.56
N PRO A 789 -53.19 25.45 -25.12
CA PRO A 789 -53.31 24.45 -24.06
C PRO A 789 -54.02 24.97 -22.81
N VAL A 790 -53.62 26.14 -22.30
CA VAL A 790 -54.24 26.71 -21.10
C VAL A 790 -55.73 27.07 -21.29
N THR A 791 -56.14 27.39 -22.52
CA THR A 791 -57.55 27.63 -22.87
C THR A 791 -58.30 26.30 -22.93
N LEU A 792 -57.70 25.26 -23.53
CA LEU A 792 -58.26 23.91 -23.57
C LEU A 792 -58.43 23.32 -22.17
N THR A 793 -57.47 23.54 -21.25
CA THR A 793 -57.60 23.16 -19.84
C THR A 793 -58.80 23.85 -19.18
N SER A 794 -59.00 25.15 -19.44
CA SER A 794 -60.16 25.89 -18.92
C SER A 794 -61.49 25.39 -19.51
N MET A 795 -61.52 24.99 -20.78
CA MET A 795 -62.70 24.35 -21.37
C MET A 795 -63.03 23.03 -20.67
N ALA A 796 -62.02 22.20 -20.41
CA ALA A 796 -62.21 20.93 -19.70
C ALA A 796 -62.66 21.13 -18.24
N GLY A 797 -62.13 22.14 -17.54
CA GLY A 797 -62.59 22.52 -16.19
C GLY A 797 -64.07 22.92 -16.18
N LEU A 798 -64.46 23.86 -17.05
CA LEU A 798 -65.84 24.30 -17.17
C LEU A 798 -66.80 23.17 -17.59
N ALA A 799 -66.35 22.29 -18.49
CA ALA A 799 -67.10 21.11 -18.87
C ALA A 799 -67.35 20.16 -17.68
N ALA A 800 -66.34 19.96 -16.82
CA ALA A 800 -66.49 19.17 -15.61
C ALA A 800 -67.53 19.80 -14.65
N THR A 801 -67.50 21.12 -14.46
CA THR A 801 -68.50 21.85 -13.66
C THR A 801 -69.91 21.70 -14.23
N TYR A 802 -70.10 21.89 -15.54
CA TYR A 802 -71.39 21.66 -16.21
C TYR A 802 -71.88 20.21 -16.05
N CYS A 803 -70.98 19.24 -16.14
CA CYS A 803 -71.33 17.84 -15.90
C CYS A 803 -71.86 17.63 -14.47
N LYS A 804 -71.22 18.22 -13.45
CA LYS A 804 -71.68 18.18 -12.04
C LYS A 804 -73.02 18.88 -11.82
N GLN A 805 -73.32 19.92 -12.59
CA GLN A 805 -74.61 20.62 -12.56
C GLN A 805 -75.75 19.91 -13.32
N GLY A 806 -75.48 18.81 -14.03
CA GLY A 806 -76.49 18.14 -14.86
C GLY A 806 -76.59 18.67 -16.31
N ARG A 807 -75.73 19.60 -16.72
CA ARG A 807 -75.72 20.27 -18.03
C ARG A 807 -74.83 19.54 -19.03
N TRP A 808 -75.21 18.31 -19.35
CA TRP A 808 -74.29 17.38 -20.05
C TRP A 808 -74.07 17.73 -21.52
N THR A 809 -75.03 18.36 -22.19
CA THR A 809 -74.88 18.82 -23.59
C THR A 809 -73.83 19.91 -23.72
N GLU A 810 -73.83 20.88 -22.80
CA GLU A 810 -72.83 21.96 -22.76
C GLU A 810 -71.46 21.41 -22.34
N ALA A 811 -71.43 20.47 -21.40
CA ALA A 811 -70.22 19.76 -21.01
C ALA A 811 -69.60 19.01 -22.21
N GLU A 812 -70.40 18.27 -22.97
CA GLU A 812 -69.92 17.49 -24.11
C GLU A 812 -69.37 18.39 -25.23
N ALA A 813 -70.05 19.50 -25.52
CA ALA A 813 -69.58 20.45 -26.52
C ALA A 813 -68.20 21.03 -26.18
N LEU A 814 -67.99 21.48 -24.93
CA LEU A 814 -66.71 22.01 -24.46
C LEU A 814 -65.63 20.92 -24.41
N GLN A 815 -65.99 19.74 -23.91
CA GLN A 815 -65.06 18.62 -23.76
C GLN A 815 -64.59 18.07 -25.11
N SER A 816 -65.47 18.05 -26.13
CA SER A 816 -65.14 17.67 -27.51
C SER A 816 -64.14 18.64 -28.14
N LEU A 817 -64.32 19.95 -27.94
CA LEU A 817 -63.38 20.96 -28.42
C LEU A 817 -62.01 20.81 -27.73
N ALA A 818 -62.00 20.63 -26.41
CA ALA A 818 -60.78 20.37 -25.66
C ALA A 818 -60.06 19.11 -26.17
N ALA A 819 -60.80 18.01 -26.41
CA ALA A 819 -60.26 16.73 -26.85
C ALA A 819 -59.58 16.83 -28.22
N GLU A 820 -60.23 17.48 -29.18
CA GLU A 820 -59.67 17.64 -30.53
C GLU A 820 -58.43 18.56 -30.51
N GLY A 821 -58.44 19.62 -29.70
CA GLY A 821 -57.29 20.50 -29.51
C GLY A 821 -56.08 19.78 -28.90
N TYR A 822 -56.28 19.04 -27.80
CA TYR A 822 -55.21 18.27 -27.15
C TYR A 822 -54.67 17.16 -28.06
N LYS A 823 -55.56 16.43 -28.75
CA LYS A 823 -55.18 15.41 -29.73
C LYS A 823 -54.34 15.97 -30.87
N THR A 824 -54.72 17.13 -31.40
CA THR A 824 -53.99 17.80 -32.49
C THR A 824 -52.60 18.24 -32.02
N LYS A 825 -52.49 18.74 -30.78
CA LYS A 825 -51.25 19.34 -30.28
C LYS A 825 -50.25 18.35 -29.68
N TYR A 826 -50.71 17.41 -28.86
CA TYR A 826 -49.85 16.49 -28.10
C TYR A 826 -49.98 15.02 -28.52
N GLY A 827 -50.91 14.71 -29.43
CA GLY A 827 -51.18 13.34 -29.86
C GLY A 827 -51.94 12.52 -28.82
N LEU A 828 -52.25 11.27 -29.18
CA LEU A 828 -53.14 10.38 -28.40
C LEU A 828 -52.51 9.79 -27.14
N GLN A 829 -51.17 9.81 -27.03
CA GLN A 829 -50.45 9.17 -25.92
C GLN A 829 -50.15 10.12 -24.75
N HIS A 830 -50.42 11.43 -24.91
CA HIS A 830 -50.19 12.40 -23.84
C HIS A 830 -51.23 12.26 -22.72
N PRO A 831 -50.84 12.28 -21.43
CA PRO A 831 -51.76 12.11 -20.30
C PRO A 831 -52.98 13.05 -20.36
N ASP A 832 -52.77 14.33 -20.67
CA ASP A 832 -53.88 15.29 -20.80
C ASP A 832 -54.86 14.94 -21.92
N THR A 833 -54.38 14.46 -23.07
CA THR A 833 -55.26 14.02 -24.16
C THR A 833 -56.10 12.83 -23.71
N VAL A 834 -55.48 11.86 -23.04
CA VAL A 834 -56.17 10.68 -22.49
C VAL A 834 -57.20 11.07 -21.44
N LEU A 835 -56.86 12.00 -20.54
CA LEU A 835 -57.76 12.50 -19.51
C LEU A 835 -58.97 13.19 -20.13
N VAL A 836 -58.75 14.09 -21.09
CA VAL A 836 -59.82 14.85 -21.74
C VAL A 836 -60.73 13.93 -22.57
N LEU A 837 -60.18 12.92 -23.26
CA LEU A 837 -60.97 11.90 -23.97
C LEU A 837 -61.76 11.00 -23.01
N SER A 838 -61.18 10.64 -21.87
CA SER A 838 -61.86 9.83 -20.84
C SER A 838 -63.04 10.60 -20.24
N ASN A 839 -62.84 11.90 -19.94
CA ASN A 839 -63.90 12.78 -19.48
C ASN A 839 -65.00 12.96 -20.55
N LEU A 840 -64.63 13.05 -21.83
CA LEU A 840 -65.60 13.11 -22.94
C LEU A 840 -66.46 11.83 -22.99
N ALA A 841 -65.82 10.66 -22.96
CA ALA A 841 -66.51 9.38 -22.95
C ALA A 841 -67.43 9.24 -21.73
N TYR A 842 -67.01 9.74 -20.56
CA TYR A 842 -67.82 9.77 -19.35
C TYR A 842 -69.09 10.62 -19.53
N VAL A 843 -68.97 11.84 -20.04
CA VAL A 843 -70.12 12.72 -20.31
C VAL A 843 -71.08 12.08 -21.33
N GLN A 844 -70.54 11.50 -22.41
CA GLN A 844 -71.35 10.80 -23.43
C GLN A 844 -72.07 9.56 -22.86
N ASN A 845 -71.44 8.84 -21.91
CA ASN A 845 -72.08 7.73 -21.22
C ASN A 845 -73.25 8.21 -20.34
N LEU A 846 -73.08 9.32 -19.61
CA LEU A 846 -74.16 9.90 -18.83
C LEU A 846 -75.34 10.30 -19.72
N MET A 847 -75.08 10.99 -20.84
CA MET A 847 -76.12 11.37 -21.81
C MET A 847 -76.88 10.16 -22.37
N SER A 848 -76.19 9.10 -22.75
CA SER A 848 -76.85 7.90 -23.28
C SER A 848 -77.73 7.20 -22.23
N ARG A 849 -77.36 7.22 -20.94
CA ARG A 849 -78.21 6.68 -19.85
C ARG A 849 -79.50 7.48 -19.63
N GLN A 850 -79.47 8.80 -19.81
CA GLN A 850 -80.68 9.62 -19.71
C GLN A 850 -81.60 9.45 -20.92
N HIS A 851 -81.05 9.26 -22.11
CA HIS A 851 -81.84 8.93 -23.29
C HIS A 851 -82.52 7.54 -23.24
N ILE A 852 -82.04 6.64 -22.37
CA ILE A 852 -82.65 5.32 -22.13
C ILE A 852 -83.66 5.34 -20.96
N SER A 853 -83.60 6.37 -20.08
CA SER A 853 -84.47 6.51 -18.90
C SER A 853 -85.59 7.55 -19.06
N ASN A 854 -85.56 8.35 -20.12
CA ASN A 854 -86.69 9.13 -20.66
C ASN A 854 -87.37 8.35 -21.77
#